data_AF-A0A9J6F3P2-F1
#
_entry.id   AF-A0A9J6F3P2-F1
#
_cell.length_a   1.000
_cell.length_b   1.000
_cell.length_c   1.000
_cell.angle_alpha   90.00
_cell.angle_beta   90.00
_cell.angle_gamma   90.00
#
_symmetry.space_group_name_H-M   'P 1'
#
loop_
_entity.id
_entity.type
_entity.pdbx_description
1 polymer ?
#
loop_
_entity_poly.entity_id
_entity_poly.type
_entity_poly.pdbx_seq_one_letter_code
_entity_poly.pdbx_strand_id
1 'polypeptide(L)'
;MDNATSTTNICDEEASTRRRTSPGSKFVALVSRNKRHLALALAAILVVAVVAASVLVTVQNTQAQRLRRSMNESVDPCEDFYEFACQRWDADQGGPIWQSTADTIKREFGASRDNLLQGRYAEPNKAESYLINFVEHCQNDKPRSTSEGMDPVLVELKSMGGYPLFEPEWTWGTYCWMQAEARLAHMGYNQALLQARFDVDPKRHGRRILVLGLQPLMFTRAVLDKEDTVTGIRTFLRNVALSYRKLHNGTKQYANEQQDVESQITEMFNFSRALLEIKWLKYLRKLTSPALQEASLPEFNDTDSVMVLNLEALRALAKFLGNCRQNTHHVRAMANYIGYKFLINSVFFSPQPEIRETYYNYTMQQGVQFNRTAKCRELVETLRLVSYHHYFRTNQHKFDQQRALAVHMLDEVKVQFNEILKAAAWIDSSTRTLLIRKDKAPKTNGPFLERLVYHRVQKYNQQVKELFLDRNPEIWQDINAETVNAAYHIRDVNVKVYAGMLLEPFSYLDVPIYVNYGTLGFVAGHEIIHAFDDRGITIDEFGVDFEKDQWSNATRQEFNRRMQSLIDFYAKTFQVNGSHTRNENLADTSAARFSFKSYRHEQGPTKARVLPGFEKYTNDQLYFLSFASIWCNNNKYDPNSIYSNNHASTAPVAKGGRKANKAYANKDGKYNTEGCREHVSVDKKGFTVTSR
;
A
#
# COMPACT_ATOMS: atom_id res chain seq x y z
N MET A 1 20.90 23.86 -51.80
CA MET A 1 20.76 23.83 -53.26
C MET A 1 19.65 22.85 -53.58
N ASP A 2 18.43 23.10 -53.08
CA ASP A 2 17.40 24.05 -53.59
C ASP A 2 16.64 23.39 -54.75
N ASN A 3 15.31 23.39 -54.92
CA ASN A 3 14.11 23.84 -54.21
C ASN A 3 12.96 23.09 -54.96
N ALA A 4 12.05 22.38 -54.30
CA ALA A 4 10.69 22.81 -53.95
C ALA A 4 9.66 23.03 -55.10
N THR A 5 8.42 22.56 -54.83
CA THR A 5 7.08 22.95 -55.37
C THR A 5 6.62 22.40 -56.73
N SER A 6 5.33 22.15 -57.03
CA SER A 6 4.09 21.75 -56.33
C SER A 6 2.96 21.68 -57.39
N THR A 7 2.00 20.76 -57.19
CA THR A 7 0.56 20.81 -57.55
C THR A 7 -0.01 20.64 -58.99
N THR A 8 -1.09 19.83 -58.99
CA THR A 8 -2.40 19.90 -59.70
C THR A 8 -2.63 19.34 -61.12
N ASN A 9 -3.19 18.12 -61.17
CA ASN A 9 -4.57 17.74 -61.55
C ASN A 9 -5.32 18.44 -62.71
N ILE A 10 -5.88 17.62 -63.63
CA ILE A 10 -7.27 17.57 -64.18
C ILE A 10 -7.43 17.54 -65.72
N CYS A 11 -8.22 16.55 -66.14
CA CYS A 11 -9.02 16.36 -67.36
C CYS A 11 -8.36 16.05 -68.72
N ASP A 12 -8.69 14.87 -69.28
CA ASP A 12 -9.44 14.85 -70.53
C ASP A 12 -10.28 13.57 -70.69
N GLU A 13 -11.40 13.76 -71.39
CA GLU A 13 -12.60 12.93 -71.51
C GLU A 13 -12.41 11.63 -72.32
N GLU A 14 -13.08 10.56 -71.86
CA GLU A 14 -13.43 9.39 -72.69
C GLU A 14 -14.93 9.37 -73.00
N ALA A 15 -15.26 9.22 -74.29
CA ALA A 15 -16.40 8.44 -74.80
C ALA A 15 -16.05 8.04 -76.25
N SER A 16 -16.22 6.83 -76.78
CA SER A 16 -17.06 5.69 -76.46
C SER A 16 -16.47 4.44 -77.15
N THR A 17 -16.70 3.20 -76.68
CA THR A 17 -17.83 2.41 -77.20
C THR A 17 -18.03 1.13 -76.36
N ARG A 18 -19.31 0.85 -76.07
CA ARG A 18 -19.81 -0.25 -75.24
C ARG A 18 -19.75 -1.61 -75.96
N ARG A 19 -19.40 -2.67 -75.24
CA ARG A 19 -20.08 -3.97 -75.35
C ARG A 19 -21.07 -4.14 -74.20
N ARG A 20 -22.35 -4.35 -74.56
CA ARG A 20 -23.48 -4.63 -73.67
C ARG A 20 -23.29 -5.98 -72.97
N THR A 21 -23.31 -5.97 -71.63
CA THR A 21 -23.77 -7.09 -70.80
C THR A 21 -24.90 -6.60 -69.89
N SER A 22 -25.91 -7.44 -69.66
CA SER A 22 -27.24 -7.03 -69.18
C SER A 22 -27.26 -6.31 -67.81
N PRO A 23 -28.19 -5.36 -67.55
CA PRO A 23 -28.25 -4.58 -66.31
C PRO A 23 -28.64 -5.36 -65.04
N GLY A 24 -29.18 -6.58 -65.18
CA GLY A 24 -29.73 -7.34 -64.06
C GLY A 24 -28.68 -7.92 -63.10
N SER A 25 -27.49 -8.28 -63.59
CA SER A 25 -26.50 -8.99 -62.77
C SER A 25 -25.68 -8.08 -61.84
N LYS A 26 -25.43 -6.83 -62.24
CA LYS A 26 -24.65 -5.87 -61.42
C LYS A 26 -25.47 -5.26 -60.28
N PHE A 27 -26.77 -5.04 -60.46
CA PHE A 27 -27.64 -4.53 -59.40
C PHE A 27 -27.90 -5.59 -58.31
N VAL A 28 -28.07 -6.85 -58.70
CA VAL A 28 -28.20 -7.98 -57.75
C VAL A 28 -26.88 -8.23 -57.02
N ALA A 29 -25.72 -8.08 -57.67
CA ALA A 29 -24.42 -8.19 -57.02
C ALA A 29 -24.14 -7.05 -56.01
N LEU A 30 -24.53 -5.80 -56.31
CA LEU A 30 -24.36 -4.66 -55.41
C LEU A 30 -25.30 -4.71 -54.20
N VAL A 31 -26.58 -5.06 -54.42
CA VAL A 31 -27.57 -5.24 -53.35
C VAL A 31 -27.24 -6.46 -52.48
N SER A 32 -26.74 -7.56 -53.06
CA SER A 32 -26.29 -8.72 -52.28
C SER A 32 -25.00 -8.47 -51.52
N ARG A 33 -24.05 -7.68 -52.05
CA ARG A 33 -22.87 -7.21 -51.30
C ARG A 33 -23.27 -6.35 -50.10
N ASN A 34 -24.15 -5.37 -50.28
CA ASN A 34 -24.64 -4.53 -49.18
C ASN A 34 -25.45 -5.33 -48.14
N LYS A 35 -26.28 -6.29 -48.57
CA LYS A 35 -26.96 -7.22 -47.66
C LYS A 35 -25.99 -8.13 -46.92
N ARG A 36 -24.91 -8.60 -47.56
CA ARG A 36 -23.86 -9.40 -46.91
C ARG A 36 -23.06 -8.58 -45.90
N HIS A 37 -22.69 -7.34 -46.23
CA HIS A 37 -22.01 -6.44 -45.29
C HIS A 37 -22.91 -6.06 -44.12
N LEU A 38 -24.20 -5.79 -44.35
CA LEU A 38 -25.17 -5.54 -43.29
C LEU A 38 -25.43 -6.80 -42.43
N ALA A 39 -25.54 -7.97 -43.05
CA ALA A 39 -25.69 -9.23 -42.32
C ALA A 39 -24.44 -9.59 -41.51
N LEU A 40 -23.24 -9.32 -42.03
CA LEU A 40 -21.97 -9.49 -41.30
C LEU A 40 -21.86 -8.49 -40.15
N ALA A 41 -22.27 -7.23 -40.34
CA ALA A 41 -22.30 -6.23 -39.28
C ALA A 41 -23.32 -6.60 -38.19
N LEU A 42 -24.54 -7.03 -38.56
CA LEU A 42 -25.55 -7.50 -37.62
C LEU A 42 -25.13 -8.80 -36.92
N ALA A 43 -24.47 -9.72 -37.61
CA ALA A 43 -23.91 -10.93 -37.00
C ALA A 43 -22.76 -10.60 -36.05
N ALA A 44 -21.88 -9.64 -36.39
CA ALA A 44 -20.83 -9.16 -35.50
C ALA A 44 -21.43 -8.46 -34.27
N ILE A 45 -22.47 -7.63 -34.43
CA ILE A 45 -23.20 -7.01 -33.32
C ILE A 45 -23.87 -8.08 -32.45
N LEU A 46 -24.49 -9.10 -33.05
CA LEU A 46 -25.12 -10.20 -32.33
C LEU A 46 -24.07 -11.04 -31.59
N VAL A 47 -22.92 -11.33 -32.19
CA VAL A 47 -21.81 -12.04 -31.55
C VAL A 47 -21.26 -11.21 -30.39
N VAL A 48 -21.04 -9.90 -30.56
CA VAL A 48 -20.61 -9.01 -29.49
C VAL A 48 -21.66 -8.94 -28.38
N ALA A 49 -22.96 -8.89 -28.72
CA ALA A 49 -24.05 -8.89 -27.74
C ALA A 49 -24.16 -10.22 -26.99
N VAL A 50 -23.98 -11.36 -27.67
CA VAL A 50 -24.00 -12.70 -27.06
C VAL A 50 -22.76 -12.91 -26.19
N VAL A 51 -21.58 -12.48 -26.64
CA VAL A 51 -20.34 -12.54 -25.85
C VAL A 51 -20.47 -11.63 -24.62
N ALA A 52 -20.94 -10.39 -24.77
CA ALA A 52 -21.21 -9.50 -23.64
C ALA A 52 -22.22 -10.11 -22.66
N ALA A 53 -23.34 -10.66 -23.15
CA ALA A 53 -24.34 -11.35 -22.32
C ALA A 53 -23.75 -12.58 -21.61
N SER A 54 -22.87 -13.35 -22.25
CA SER A 54 -22.20 -14.49 -21.63
C SER A 54 -21.21 -14.07 -20.54
N VAL A 55 -20.46 -12.97 -20.72
CA VAL A 55 -19.56 -12.40 -19.72
C VAL A 55 -20.35 -11.86 -18.52
N LEU A 56 -21.44 -11.13 -18.77
CA LEU A 56 -22.39 -10.63 -17.76
C LEU A 56 -22.95 -11.77 -16.88
N VAL A 57 -23.39 -12.86 -17.52
CA VAL A 57 -23.86 -14.07 -16.81
C VAL A 57 -22.74 -14.71 -16.00
N THR A 58 -21.50 -14.64 -16.48
CA THR A 58 -20.34 -15.25 -15.79
C THR A 58 -19.99 -14.52 -14.48
N VAL A 59 -19.91 -13.19 -14.46
CA VAL A 59 -19.56 -12.43 -13.24
C VAL A 59 -20.63 -12.57 -12.15
N GLN A 60 -21.91 -12.46 -12.52
CA GLN A 60 -23.02 -12.64 -11.57
C GLN A 60 -23.09 -14.07 -11.03
N ASN A 61 -22.82 -15.07 -11.87
CA ASN A 61 -22.74 -16.46 -11.44
C ASN A 61 -21.55 -16.70 -10.50
N THR A 62 -20.38 -16.11 -10.76
CA THR A 62 -19.21 -16.22 -9.87
C THR A 62 -19.54 -15.68 -8.49
N GLN A 63 -20.18 -14.50 -8.42
CA GLN A 63 -20.57 -13.91 -7.15
C GLN A 63 -21.64 -14.73 -6.43
N ALA A 64 -22.67 -15.19 -7.14
CA ALA A 64 -23.71 -16.04 -6.59
C ALA A 64 -23.13 -17.37 -6.05
N GLN A 65 -22.22 -18.01 -6.80
CA GLN A 65 -21.55 -19.23 -6.38
C GLN A 65 -20.71 -19.00 -5.13
N ARG A 66 -20.00 -17.87 -5.02
CA ARG A 66 -19.21 -17.53 -3.84
C ARG A 66 -20.08 -17.42 -2.59
N LEU A 67 -21.17 -16.64 -2.65
CA LEU A 67 -22.11 -16.52 -1.53
C LEU A 67 -22.73 -17.87 -1.16
N ARG A 68 -23.15 -18.65 -2.15
CA ARG A 68 -23.78 -19.97 -1.92
C ARG A 68 -22.82 -20.97 -1.28
N ARG A 69 -21.52 -20.89 -1.60
CA ARG A 69 -20.49 -21.76 -1.00
C ARG A 69 -20.19 -21.40 0.45
N SER A 70 -20.29 -20.13 0.84
CA SER A 70 -20.01 -19.70 2.22
C SER A 70 -21.19 -19.90 3.18
N MET A 71 -22.43 -19.83 2.66
CA MET A 71 -23.64 -19.83 3.47
C MET A 71 -24.03 -21.20 4.04
N ASN A 72 -24.56 -21.22 5.27
CA ASN A 72 -25.30 -22.35 5.83
C ASN A 72 -26.77 -21.97 6.09
N GLU A 73 -27.65 -22.34 5.15
CA GLU A 73 -29.09 -22.06 5.26
C GLU A 73 -29.81 -22.84 6.37
N SER A 74 -29.15 -23.81 7.00
CA SER A 74 -29.70 -24.52 8.17
C SER A 74 -29.64 -23.70 9.45
N VAL A 75 -28.88 -22.60 9.46
CA VAL A 75 -28.78 -21.68 10.60
C VAL A 75 -29.80 -20.56 10.43
N ASP A 76 -30.53 -20.23 11.48
CA ASP A 76 -31.44 -19.09 11.46
C ASP A 76 -30.62 -17.78 11.39
N PRO A 77 -30.76 -16.94 10.35
CA PRO A 77 -30.05 -15.67 10.25
C PRO A 77 -30.39 -14.69 11.38
N CYS A 78 -31.53 -14.85 12.06
CA CYS A 78 -31.87 -14.07 13.24
C CYS A 78 -31.12 -14.55 14.49
N GLU A 79 -30.59 -15.77 14.49
CA GLU A 79 -29.83 -16.34 15.59
C GLU A 79 -28.36 -16.00 15.51
N ASP A 80 -27.71 -16.37 14.40
CA ASP A 80 -26.33 -16.01 14.10
C ASP A 80 -26.17 -15.76 12.60
N PHE A 81 -26.20 -14.48 12.22
CA PHE A 81 -26.09 -14.09 10.82
C PHE A 81 -24.70 -14.34 10.23
N TYR A 82 -23.64 -14.36 11.04
CA TYR A 82 -22.29 -14.70 10.60
C TYR A 82 -22.20 -16.18 10.27
N GLU A 83 -22.72 -17.04 11.15
CA GLU A 83 -22.74 -18.48 10.91
C GLU A 83 -23.61 -18.81 9.69
N PHE A 84 -24.78 -18.19 9.56
CA PHE A 84 -25.61 -18.29 8.35
C PHE A 84 -24.86 -17.88 7.07
N ALA A 85 -24.08 -16.79 7.10
CA ALA A 85 -23.43 -16.24 5.90
C ALA A 85 -22.07 -16.89 5.55
N CYS A 86 -21.31 -17.35 6.56
CA CYS A 86 -19.89 -17.66 6.43
C CYS A 86 -19.47 -19.04 6.94
N GLN A 87 -20.33 -19.83 7.59
CA GLN A 87 -19.90 -21.08 8.24
C GLN A 87 -19.27 -22.10 7.29
N ARG A 88 -19.66 -22.11 6.01
CA ARG A 88 -19.12 -23.04 5.01
C ARG A 88 -17.96 -22.43 4.20
N TRP A 89 -17.41 -21.30 4.63
CA TRP A 89 -16.18 -20.78 4.05
C TRP A 89 -15.10 -21.88 4.13
N ASP A 90 -14.53 -22.29 3.00
CA ASP A 90 -13.68 -23.49 2.92
C ASP A 90 -12.20 -23.16 3.14
N ALA A 91 -11.48 -24.06 3.82
CA ALA A 91 -10.10 -23.93 4.26
C ALA A 91 -9.08 -23.98 3.10
N ASP A 92 -9.49 -24.44 1.92
CA ASP A 92 -8.67 -24.45 0.70
C ASP A 92 -8.29 -23.03 0.20
N GLN A 93 -8.81 -21.96 0.83
CA GLN A 93 -8.50 -20.55 0.54
C GLN A 93 -7.48 -19.89 1.50
N GLY A 94 -6.89 -20.62 2.45
CA GLY A 94 -5.66 -20.21 3.14
C GLY A 94 -5.75 -19.04 4.13
N GLY A 95 -6.94 -18.52 4.45
CA GLY A 95 -7.11 -17.43 5.43
C GLY A 95 -8.41 -16.62 5.27
N PRO A 96 -8.46 -15.42 5.86
CA PRO A 96 -9.55 -14.48 5.64
C PRO A 96 -9.63 -14.03 4.17
N ILE A 97 -10.81 -13.59 3.74
CA ILE A 97 -11.06 -13.22 2.33
C ILE A 97 -10.15 -12.11 1.78
N TRP A 98 -9.75 -11.13 2.60
CA TRP A 98 -8.78 -10.10 2.17
C TRP A 98 -7.41 -10.68 1.87
N GLN A 99 -6.96 -11.68 2.64
CA GLN A 99 -5.67 -12.34 2.43
C GLN A 99 -5.68 -13.20 1.17
N SER A 100 -6.72 -14.01 0.98
CA SER A 100 -6.84 -14.84 -0.24
C SER A 100 -6.94 -13.98 -1.51
N THR A 101 -7.60 -12.82 -1.41
CA THR A 101 -7.66 -11.82 -2.49
C THR A 101 -6.29 -11.21 -2.75
N ALA A 102 -5.56 -10.78 -1.70
CA ALA A 102 -4.22 -10.21 -1.83
C ALA A 102 -3.25 -11.22 -2.48
N ASP A 103 -3.31 -12.49 -2.09
CA ASP A 103 -2.49 -13.56 -2.68
C ASP A 103 -2.82 -13.77 -4.16
N THR A 104 -4.09 -13.66 -4.55
CA THR A 104 -4.52 -13.74 -5.95
C THR A 104 -3.97 -12.59 -6.78
N ILE A 105 -4.11 -11.38 -6.27
CA ILE A 105 -3.61 -10.16 -6.93
C ILE A 105 -2.10 -10.19 -7.07
N LYS A 106 -1.39 -10.61 -6.02
CA LYS A 106 0.06 -10.80 -6.04
C LYS A 106 0.50 -11.79 -7.12
N ARG A 107 -0.24 -12.88 -7.32
CA ARG A 107 0.02 -13.82 -8.43
C ARG A 107 -0.19 -13.17 -9.79
N GLU A 108 -1.25 -12.38 -9.97
CA GLU A 108 -1.51 -11.66 -11.23
C GLU A 108 -0.41 -10.61 -11.54
N PHE A 109 -0.02 -9.80 -10.56
CA PHE A 109 1.09 -8.85 -10.71
C PHE A 109 2.41 -9.55 -11.01
N GLY A 110 2.71 -10.64 -10.30
CA GLY A 110 3.87 -11.48 -10.55
C GLY A 110 3.90 -12.03 -11.97
N ALA A 111 2.78 -12.58 -12.46
CA ALA A 111 2.68 -13.09 -13.82
C ALA A 111 2.85 -11.98 -14.87
N SER A 112 2.24 -10.80 -14.64
CA SER A 112 2.39 -9.64 -15.52
C SER A 112 3.84 -9.15 -15.60
N ARG A 113 4.52 -9.05 -14.45
CA ARG A 113 5.95 -8.73 -14.39
C ARG A 113 6.79 -9.78 -15.12
N ASP A 114 6.55 -11.06 -14.88
CA ASP A 114 7.35 -12.12 -15.50
C ASP A 114 7.16 -12.14 -17.02
N ASN A 115 5.95 -11.85 -17.52
CA ASN A 115 5.70 -11.64 -18.94
C ASN A 115 6.46 -10.42 -19.50
N LEU A 116 6.57 -9.33 -18.72
CA LEU A 116 7.32 -8.13 -19.10
C LEU A 116 8.81 -8.46 -19.24
N LEU A 117 9.38 -9.16 -18.27
CA LEU A 117 10.79 -9.53 -18.26
C LEU A 117 11.14 -10.58 -19.34
N GLN A 118 10.16 -11.35 -19.80
CA GLN A 118 10.34 -12.34 -20.88
C GLN A 118 10.15 -11.75 -22.29
N GLY A 119 9.98 -10.43 -22.42
CA GLY A 119 9.81 -9.78 -23.73
C GLY A 119 8.51 -10.16 -24.45
N ARG A 120 7.47 -10.59 -23.72
CA ARG A 120 6.18 -11.00 -24.31
C ARG A 120 5.28 -9.83 -24.73
N TYR A 121 5.75 -8.59 -24.57
CA TYR A 121 5.03 -7.37 -24.97
C TYR A 121 5.78 -6.66 -26.09
N ALA A 122 5.04 -6.13 -27.07
CA ALA A 122 5.60 -5.65 -28.33
C ALA A 122 6.52 -4.43 -28.20
N GLU A 123 6.26 -3.51 -27.26
CA GLU A 123 6.99 -2.23 -27.13
C GLU A 123 7.04 -1.78 -25.65
N PRO A 124 8.13 -2.07 -24.90
CA PRO A 124 8.30 -1.56 -23.55
C PRO A 124 8.61 -0.06 -23.57
N ASN A 125 8.05 0.70 -22.61
CA ASN A 125 8.43 2.10 -22.42
C ASN A 125 9.85 2.22 -21.81
N LYS A 126 10.34 3.46 -21.62
CA LYS A 126 11.70 3.72 -21.12
C LYS A 126 11.97 3.12 -19.73
N ALA A 127 11.02 3.23 -18.80
CA ALA A 127 11.15 2.67 -17.45
C ALA A 127 11.09 1.13 -17.47
N GLU A 128 10.18 0.57 -18.26
CA GLU A 128 10.07 -0.87 -18.50
C GLU A 128 11.37 -1.43 -19.12
N SER A 129 11.95 -0.73 -20.10
CA SER A 129 13.22 -1.08 -20.73
C SER A 129 14.39 -1.03 -19.74
N TYR A 130 14.42 -0.02 -18.84
CA TYR A 130 15.41 0.03 -17.77
C TYR A 130 15.30 -1.19 -16.84
N LEU A 131 14.08 -1.56 -16.45
CA LEU A 131 13.85 -2.72 -15.60
C LEU A 131 14.29 -4.03 -16.29
N ILE A 132 13.94 -4.22 -17.56
CA ILE A 132 14.35 -5.38 -18.37
C ILE A 132 15.88 -5.46 -18.41
N ASN A 133 16.53 -4.36 -18.82
CA ASN A 133 18.00 -4.28 -18.89
C ASN A 133 18.64 -4.54 -17.52
N PHE A 134 18.09 -3.99 -16.43
CA PHE A 134 18.59 -4.22 -15.07
C PHE A 134 18.56 -5.71 -14.71
N VAL A 135 17.46 -6.40 -15.00
CA VAL A 135 17.31 -7.85 -14.72
C VAL A 135 18.30 -8.66 -15.54
N GLU A 136 18.41 -8.39 -16.83
CA GLU A 136 19.38 -9.06 -17.71
C GLU A 136 20.81 -8.90 -17.20
N HIS A 137 21.21 -7.68 -16.83
CA HIS A 137 22.54 -7.41 -16.30
C HIS A 137 22.76 -8.03 -14.92
N CYS A 138 21.74 -8.07 -14.06
CA CYS A 138 21.84 -8.67 -12.74
C CYS A 138 21.99 -10.20 -12.82
N GLN A 139 21.22 -10.85 -13.69
CA GLN A 139 21.20 -12.29 -13.86
C GLN A 139 22.47 -12.82 -14.53
N ASN A 140 23.22 -11.97 -15.24
CA ASN A 140 24.51 -12.31 -15.79
C ASN A 140 25.48 -12.77 -14.68
N ASP A 141 25.97 -14.00 -14.80
CA ASP A 141 26.91 -14.62 -13.86
C ASP A 141 28.37 -14.18 -14.09
N LYS A 142 28.60 -13.33 -15.10
CA LYS A 142 29.84 -12.63 -15.41
C LYS A 142 29.59 -11.12 -15.40
N PRO A 143 29.45 -10.49 -14.21
CA PRO A 143 29.33 -9.04 -14.10
C PRO A 143 30.51 -8.34 -14.79
N ARG A 144 30.24 -7.19 -15.39
CA ARG A 144 31.25 -6.40 -16.09
C ARG A 144 31.98 -5.47 -15.13
N SER A 145 33.26 -5.25 -15.38
CA SER A 145 33.99 -4.11 -14.82
C SER A 145 33.44 -2.78 -15.37
N THR A 146 33.81 -1.66 -14.75
CA THR A 146 33.56 -0.33 -15.31
C THR A 146 34.30 -0.13 -16.64
N SER A 147 34.03 0.96 -17.36
CA SER A 147 34.75 1.34 -18.58
C SER A 147 36.26 1.43 -18.39
N GLU A 148 36.70 1.76 -17.17
CA GLU A 148 38.10 1.87 -16.76
C GLU A 148 38.67 0.55 -16.23
N GLY A 149 37.91 -0.56 -16.32
CA GLY A 149 38.34 -1.89 -15.87
C GLY A 149 38.26 -2.11 -14.35
N MET A 150 37.65 -1.20 -13.59
CA MET A 150 37.53 -1.33 -12.14
C MET A 150 36.35 -2.20 -11.70
N ASP A 151 36.45 -2.78 -10.50
CA ASP A 151 35.31 -3.42 -9.85
C ASP A 151 34.27 -2.35 -9.44
N PRO A 152 33.02 -2.44 -9.91
CA PRO A 152 31.99 -1.46 -9.59
C PRO A 152 31.67 -1.36 -8.09
N VAL A 153 31.82 -2.45 -7.33
CA VAL A 153 31.60 -2.44 -5.86
C VAL A 153 32.65 -1.56 -5.19
N LEU A 154 33.90 -1.62 -5.66
CA LEU A 154 34.98 -0.78 -5.15
C LEU A 154 34.83 0.68 -5.54
N VAL A 155 34.38 0.96 -6.77
CA VAL A 155 34.11 2.33 -7.23
C VAL A 155 33.06 3.00 -6.34
N GLU A 156 31.98 2.29 -6.01
CA GLU A 156 30.94 2.83 -5.14
C GLU A 156 31.43 3.02 -3.69
N LEU A 157 32.17 2.07 -3.12
CA LEU A 157 32.78 2.23 -1.80
C LEU A 157 33.76 3.42 -1.75
N LYS A 158 34.54 3.66 -2.81
CA LYS A 158 35.39 4.85 -2.92
C LYS A 158 34.57 6.15 -2.97
N SER A 159 33.44 6.15 -3.67
CA SER A 159 32.53 7.31 -3.69
C SER A 159 31.92 7.63 -2.32
N MET A 160 31.90 6.65 -1.40
CA MET A 160 31.49 6.81 0.00
C MET A 160 32.63 7.28 0.92
N GLY A 161 33.82 7.56 0.38
CA GLY A 161 35.01 7.94 1.16
C GLY A 161 36.00 6.77 1.42
N GLY A 162 35.89 5.69 0.64
CA GLY A 162 36.73 4.49 0.77
C GLY A 162 36.19 3.50 1.80
N TYR A 163 36.79 2.31 1.83
CA TYR A 163 36.41 1.26 2.79
C TYR A 163 37.63 0.75 3.55
N PRO A 164 37.83 1.14 4.83
CA PRO A 164 39.04 0.83 5.58
C PRO A 164 39.35 -0.67 5.67
N LEU A 165 38.31 -1.50 5.67
CA LEU A 165 38.47 -2.95 5.68
C LEU A 165 39.25 -3.45 4.44
N PHE A 166 39.15 -2.77 3.29
CA PHE A 166 39.85 -3.13 2.04
C PHE A 166 41.13 -2.32 1.81
N GLU A 167 41.35 -1.25 2.57
CA GLU A 167 42.38 -0.26 2.32
C GLU A 167 43.23 -0.07 3.61
N PRO A 168 44.36 -0.80 3.77
CA PRO A 168 45.21 -0.69 4.96
C PRO A 168 45.73 0.74 5.22
N GLU A 169 45.98 1.48 4.13
CA GLU A 169 46.48 2.87 4.16
C GLU A 169 45.34 3.90 4.30
N TRP A 170 44.10 3.47 4.51
CA TRP A 170 42.97 4.38 4.60
C TRP A 170 43.13 5.35 5.78
N THR A 171 42.89 6.63 5.50
CA THR A 171 43.02 7.70 6.49
C THR A 171 41.66 8.33 6.78
N TRP A 172 41.45 8.67 8.05
CA TRP A 172 40.17 9.20 8.54
C TRP A 172 39.98 10.69 8.23
N GLY A 173 41.05 11.42 7.89
CA GLY A 173 41.07 12.88 7.80
C GLY A 173 40.16 13.46 6.72
N THR A 174 39.82 12.68 5.69
CA THR A 174 38.94 13.07 4.57
C THR A 174 37.58 12.37 4.61
N TYR A 175 37.35 11.46 5.56
CA TYR A 175 36.12 10.68 5.61
C TYR A 175 34.96 11.48 6.21
N CYS A 176 33.87 11.59 5.45
CA CYS A 176 32.63 12.20 5.89
C CYS A 176 31.51 11.15 5.92
N TRP A 177 31.14 10.69 7.12
CA TRP A 177 30.08 9.69 7.28
C TRP A 177 28.73 10.18 6.72
N MET A 178 28.45 11.49 6.77
CA MET A 178 27.24 12.08 6.20
C MET A 178 27.22 11.98 4.67
N GLN A 179 28.37 12.10 4.01
CA GLN A 179 28.48 11.88 2.56
C GLN A 179 28.27 10.40 2.22
N ALA A 180 28.81 9.47 3.03
CA ALA A 180 28.58 8.04 2.86
C ALA A 180 27.09 7.66 2.99
N GLU A 181 26.41 8.19 4.01
CA GLU A 181 24.96 8.02 4.20
C GLU A 181 24.13 8.65 3.07
N ALA A 182 24.53 9.83 2.61
CA ALA A 182 23.90 10.48 1.47
C ALA A 182 24.07 9.67 0.19
N ARG A 183 25.22 9.02 -0.01
CA ARG A 183 25.50 8.14 -1.14
C ARG A 183 24.69 6.84 -1.07
N LEU A 184 24.56 6.22 0.10
CA LEU A 184 23.64 5.08 0.32
C LEU A 184 22.22 5.45 -0.11
N ALA A 185 21.73 6.57 0.39
CA ALA A 185 20.39 7.06 0.07
C ALA A 185 20.24 7.41 -1.42
N HIS A 186 21.29 7.95 -2.06
CA HIS A 186 21.31 8.18 -3.50
C HIS A 186 21.23 6.87 -4.28
N MET A 187 21.86 5.80 -3.82
CA MET A 187 21.77 4.49 -4.48
C MET A 187 20.45 3.74 -4.19
N GLY A 188 19.52 4.34 -3.42
CA GLY A 188 18.26 3.71 -3.04
C GLY A 188 18.33 2.77 -1.83
N TYR A 189 19.46 2.74 -1.12
CA TYR A 189 19.56 2.03 0.16
C TYR A 189 18.99 2.87 1.30
N ASN A 190 18.38 2.21 2.28
CA ASN A 190 18.19 2.83 3.58
C ASN A 190 19.56 3.19 4.16
N GLN A 191 19.64 4.37 4.78
CA GLN A 191 20.80 4.79 5.55
C GLN A 191 21.15 3.77 6.65
N ALA A 192 22.38 3.80 7.15
CA ALA A 192 22.87 2.88 8.16
C ALA A 192 22.63 3.37 9.60
N LEU A 193 22.65 4.69 9.84
CA LEU A 193 22.55 5.31 11.16
C LEU A 193 21.35 6.26 11.28
N LEU A 194 21.19 7.19 10.32
CA LEU A 194 20.20 8.27 10.37
C LEU A 194 19.10 8.06 9.34
N GLN A 195 17.85 8.01 9.79
CA GLN A 195 16.70 8.07 8.88
C GLN A 195 16.44 9.53 8.54
N ALA A 196 16.53 9.87 7.26
CA ALA A 196 16.14 11.18 6.73
C ALA A 196 15.16 10.97 5.58
N ARG A 197 13.93 11.48 5.74
CA ARG A 197 12.84 11.34 4.77
C ARG A 197 11.96 12.58 4.72
N PHE A 198 11.28 12.83 3.61
CA PHE A 198 10.25 13.87 3.54
C PHE A 198 8.86 13.31 3.83
N ASP A 199 8.07 14.06 4.59
CA ASP A 199 6.75 13.67 5.08
C ASP A 199 5.78 14.87 5.02
N VAL A 200 4.47 14.66 5.23
CA VAL A 200 3.46 15.73 5.29
C VAL A 200 3.63 16.53 6.58
N ASP A 201 3.71 17.87 6.50
CA ASP A 201 3.82 18.72 7.68
C ASP A 201 2.50 18.69 8.48
N PRO A 202 2.47 18.19 9.73
CA PRO A 202 1.25 18.10 10.53
C PRO A 202 0.71 19.47 11.00
N LYS A 203 1.50 20.54 10.86
CA LYS A 203 1.16 21.90 11.29
C LYS A 203 0.88 22.85 10.12
N ARG A 204 1.26 22.48 8.89
CA ARG A 204 1.14 23.36 7.71
C ARG A 204 0.66 22.60 6.50
N HIS A 205 -0.57 22.89 6.10
CA HIS A 205 -1.18 22.29 4.92
C HIS A 205 -0.37 22.52 3.65
N GLY A 206 -0.36 21.49 2.78
CA GLY A 206 0.33 21.53 1.49
C GLY A 206 1.85 21.54 1.56
N ARG A 207 2.46 21.63 2.77
CA ARG A 207 3.90 21.60 2.95
C ARG A 207 4.41 20.19 3.23
N ARG A 208 5.67 19.97 2.88
CA ARG A 208 6.44 18.81 3.29
C ARG A 208 7.45 19.25 4.32
N ILE A 209 7.74 18.36 5.25
CA ILE A 209 8.74 18.57 6.30
C ILE A 209 9.77 17.45 6.22
N LEU A 210 11.04 17.82 6.38
CA LEU A 210 12.09 16.82 6.57
C LEU A 210 11.87 16.16 7.93
N VAL A 211 11.73 14.84 7.93
CA VAL A 211 11.61 14.01 9.11
C VAL A 211 12.95 13.32 9.36
N LEU A 212 13.50 13.55 10.56
CA LEU A 212 14.72 12.91 11.04
C LEU A 212 14.41 11.91 12.15
N GLY A 213 15.01 10.73 12.07
CA GLY A 213 14.90 9.65 13.04
C GLY A 213 16.12 8.73 13.03
N LEU A 214 16.11 7.69 13.85
CA LEU A 214 17.14 6.66 13.82
C LEU A 214 16.76 5.54 12.84
N GLN A 215 17.74 5.00 12.13
CA GLN A 215 17.56 3.75 11.40
C GLN A 215 17.53 2.57 12.37
N PRO A 216 16.74 1.51 12.07
CA PRO A 216 16.89 0.24 12.75
C PRO A 216 18.32 -0.29 12.61
N LEU A 217 18.89 -0.76 13.71
CA LEU A 217 20.27 -1.26 13.73
C LEU A 217 20.42 -2.48 12.83
N MET A 218 21.49 -2.51 12.02
CA MET A 218 21.77 -3.64 11.13
C MET A 218 22.02 -4.94 11.89
N PHE A 219 22.73 -4.85 13.02
CA PHE A 219 22.94 -5.97 13.93
C PHE A 219 22.11 -5.72 15.19
N THR A 220 20.95 -6.35 15.25
CA THR A 220 20.12 -6.33 16.45
C THR A 220 20.75 -7.17 17.56
N ARG A 221 20.30 -7.00 18.80
CA ARG A 221 20.75 -7.84 19.92
C ARG A 221 20.54 -9.33 19.64
N ALA A 222 19.40 -9.69 19.04
CA ALA A 222 19.10 -11.07 18.65
C ALA A 222 20.07 -11.65 17.62
N VAL A 223 20.68 -10.80 16.77
CA VAL A 223 21.74 -11.22 15.83
C VAL A 223 23.08 -11.37 16.55
N LEU A 224 23.44 -10.40 17.41
CA LEU A 224 24.73 -10.37 18.09
C LEU A 224 24.88 -11.41 19.22
N ASP A 225 23.77 -11.92 19.74
CA ASP A 225 23.75 -12.96 20.78
C ASP A 225 23.87 -14.38 20.18
N LYS A 226 23.72 -14.54 18.86
CA LYS A 226 23.89 -15.83 18.16
C LYS A 226 25.33 -16.00 17.67
N GLU A 227 26.12 -16.78 18.39
CA GLU A 227 27.54 -16.99 18.11
C GLU A 227 27.81 -17.49 16.67
N ASP A 228 27.01 -18.46 16.19
CA ASP A 228 27.15 -18.97 14.82
C ASP A 228 26.88 -17.90 13.75
N THR A 229 25.86 -17.06 13.96
CA THR A 229 25.54 -15.97 13.04
C THR A 229 26.65 -14.92 13.00
N VAL A 230 27.17 -14.53 14.16
CA VAL A 230 28.30 -13.60 14.27
C VAL A 230 29.56 -14.17 13.61
N THR A 231 29.83 -15.46 13.84
CA THR A 231 30.96 -16.18 13.23
C THR A 231 30.84 -16.24 11.71
N GLY A 232 29.65 -16.48 11.18
CA GLY A 232 29.37 -16.44 9.74
C GLY A 232 29.63 -15.06 9.13
N ILE A 233 29.10 -13.99 9.74
CA ILE A 233 29.33 -12.60 9.26
C ILE A 233 30.82 -12.23 9.34
N ARG A 234 31.51 -12.59 10.43
CA ARG A 234 32.95 -12.36 10.58
C ARG A 234 33.75 -13.07 9.49
N THR A 235 33.44 -14.33 9.22
CA THR A 235 34.09 -15.13 8.18
C THR A 235 33.87 -14.52 6.80
N PHE A 236 32.63 -14.11 6.49
CA PHE A 236 32.29 -13.41 5.26
C PHE A 236 33.13 -12.14 5.07
N LEU A 237 33.09 -11.24 6.06
CA LEU A 237 33.80 -9.96 6.00
C LEU A 237 35.31 -10.14 5.85
N ARG A 238 35.90 -11.08 6.61
CA ARG A 238 37.32 -11.38 6.50
C ARG A 238 37.69 -11.84 5.10
N ASN A 239 36.97 -12.83 4.57
CA ASN A 239 37.34 -13.43 3.30
C ASN A 239 37.19 -12.43 2.15
N VAL A 240 36.10 -11.64 2.14
CA VAL A 240 35.92 -10.55 1.16
C VAL A 240 37.05 -9.53 1.26
N ALA A 241 37.40 -9.11 2.47
CA ALA A 241 38.44 -8.10 2.69
C ALA A 241 39.80 -8.56 2.19
N LEU A 242 40.21 -9.78 2.52
CA LEU A 242 41.48 -10.34 2.06
C LEU A 242 41.51 -10.49 0.54
N SER A 243 40.41 -10.90 -0.09
CA SER A 243 40.31 -10.96 -1.56
C SER A 243 40.47 -9.59 -2.21
N TYR A 244 39.80 -8.54 -1.70
CA TYR A 244 39.94 -7.19 -2.23
C TYR A 244 41.33 -6.58 -1.98
N ARG A 245 41.93 -6.80 -0.80
CA ARG A 245 43.29 -6.33 -0.51
C ARG A 245 44.31 -6.96 -1.44
N LYS A 246 44.21 -8.26 -1.71
CA LYS A 246 45.06 -8.96 -2.69
C LYS A 246 44.95 -8.36 -4.09
N LEU A 247 43.73 -8.03 -4.53
CA LEU A 247 43.49 -7.39 -5.83
C LEU A 247 44.06 -5.97 -5.91
N HIS A 248 43.95 -5.19 -4.83
CA HIS A 248 44.45 -3.81 -4.79
C HIS A 248 45.96 -3.70 -4.66
N ASN A 249 46.59 -4.63 -3.91
CA ASN A 249 47.99 -4.51 -3.51
C ASN A 249 48.95 -5.34 -4.37
N GLY A 250 48.44 -6.14 -5.32
CA GLY A 250 49.25 -6.97 -6.20
C GLY A 250 50.11 -7.96 -5.39
N THR A 251 51.43 -7.79 -5.40
CA THR A 251 52.40 -8.63 -4.66
C THR A 251 52.81 -8.06 -3.30
N LYS A 252 52.35 -6.86 -2.91
CA LYS A 252 52.68 -6.28 -1.60
C LYS A 252 51.97 -7.05 -0.50
N GLN A 253 52.73 -7.86 0.24
CA GLN A 253 52.25 -8.59 1.40
C GLN A 253 52.40 -7.71 2.65
N TYR A 254 51.28 -7.37 3.28
CA TYR A 254 51.30 -6.67 4.57
C TYR A 254 51.50 -7.69 5.70
N ALA A 255 52.46 -7.44 6.58
CA ALA A 255 52.60 -8.25 7.79
C ALA A 255 51.33 -8.12 8.64
N ASN A 256 50.83 -9.25 9.18
CA ASN A 256 49.66 -9.30 10.06
C ASN A 256 48.33 -8.84 9.42
N GLU A 257 48.20 -8.90 8.09
CA GLU A 257 47.00 -8.43 7.36
C GLU A 257 45.69 -9.07 7.86
N GLN A 258 45.69 -10.38 8.08
CA GLN A 258 44.52 -11.07 8.63
C GLN A 258 44.18 -10.59 10.06
N GLN A 259 45.19 -10.33 10.89
CA GLN A 259 44.98 -9.84 12.24
C GLN A 259 44.41 -8.41 12.25
N ASP A 260 44.87 -7.55 11.34
CA ASP A 260 44.31 -6.21 11.15
C ASP A 260 42.83 -6.30 10.73
N VAL A 261 42.51 -7.11 9.72
CA VAL A 261 41.11 -7.32 9.28
C VAL A 261 40.23 -7.81 10.44
N GLU A 262 40.67 -8.79 11.22
CA GLU A 262 39.91 -9.33 12.36
C GLU A 262 39.73 -8.30 13.48
N SER A 263 40.74 -7.47 13.73
CA SER A 263 40.66 -6.36 14.68
C SER A 263 39.60 -5.35 14.24
N GLN A 264 39.61 -4.94 12.98
CA GLN A 264 38.63 -4.00 12.42
C GLN A 264 37.18 -4.54 12.46
N ILE A 265 36.99 -5.84 12.17
CA ILE A 265 35.67 -6.48 12.29
C ILE A 265 35.18 -6.47 13.74
N THR A 266 36.08 -6.73 14.69
CA THR A 266 35.77 -6.68 16.13
C THR A 266 35.39 -5.27 16.56
N GLU A 267 36.12 -4.25 16.11
CA GLU A 267 35.78 -2.85 16.36
C GLU A 267 34.41 -2.47 15.78
N MET A 268 34.07 -2.95 14.58
CA MET A 268 32.75 -2.74 13.97
C MET A 268 31.61 -3.36 14.79
N PHE A 269 31.80 -4.59 15.30
CA PHE A 269 30.80 -5.21 16.18
C PHE A 269 30.69 -4.49 17.53
N ASN A 270 31.80 -4.05 18.11
CA ASN A 270 31.80 -3.25 19.33
C ASN A 270 31.08 -1.91 19.12
N PHE A 271 31.30 -1.26 17.98
CA PHE A 271 30.55 -0.07 17.57
C PHE A 271 29.04 -0.36 17.51
N SER A 272 28.63 -1.47 16.90
CA SER A 272 27.21 -1.86 16.86
C SER A 272 26.63 -2.17 18.25
N ARG A 273 27.40 -2.78 19.16
CA ARG A 273 26.99 -2.99 20.57
C ARG A 273 26.87 -1.67 21.31
N ALA A 274 27.80 -0.74 21.10
CA ALA A 274 27.73 0.58 21.70
C ALA A 274 26.46 1.36 21.25
N LEU A 275 26.03 1.20 20.00
CA LEU A 275 24.74 1.74 19.53
C LEU A 275 23.54 1.13 20.27
N LEU A 276 23.59 -0.15 20.68
CA LEU A 276 22.56 -0.82 21.48
C LEU A 276 22.55 -0.37 22.95
N GLU A 277 23.71 0.02 23.49
CA GLU A 277 23.89 0.42 24.89
C GLU A 277 23.46 1.85 25.20
N ILE A 278 23.03 2.62 24.20
CA ILE A 278 22.46 3.94 24.42
C ILE A 278 21.23 3.77 25.34
N LYS A 279 21.35 4.16 26.62
CA LYS A 279 20.34 3.92 27.66
C LYS A 279 19.20 4.94 27.59
N TRP A 280 18.19 4.59 26.81
CA TRP A 280 17.08 5.47 26.42
C TRP A 280 16.16 5.97 27.55
N LEU A 281 15.85 5.16 28.58
CA LEU A 281 14.78 5.50 29.54
C LEU A 281 15.22 6.19 30.85
N LYS A 282 16.48 6.04 31.27
CA LYS A 282 16.96 6.55 32.57
C LYS A 282 17.46 8.01 32.51
N TYR A 283 17.61 8.53 31.30
CA TYR A 283 18.16 9.87 31.02
C TYR A 283 17.05 10.92 30.73
N LEU A 284 15.83 10.45 30.39
CA LEU A 284 14.58 11.20 30.18
C LEU A 284 14.21 12.19 31.30
N ARG A 285 14.75 12.03 32.51
CA ARG A 285 14.41 12.91 33.66
C ARG A 285 15.32 14.13 33.84
N LYS A 286 16.40 14.29 33.06
CA LYS A 286 17.48 15.23 33.43
C LYS A 286 17.78 16.38 32.46
N LEU A 287 16.99 16.63 31.42
CA LEU A 287 17.48 17.39 30.23
C LEU A 287 16.57 18.51 29.70
N THR A 288 15.84 19.21 30.57
CA THR A 288 15.31 20.53 30.23
C THR A 288 16.41 21.59 30.39
N SER A 289 17.28 21.73 29.39
CA SER A 289 18.00 23.00 29.13
C SER A 289 18.46 23.08 27.67
N PRO A 290 18.31 24.23 27.00
CA PRO A 290 18.44 24.34 25.55
C PRO A 290 19.83 24.85 25.17
N ALA A 291 20.61 24.03 24.47
CA ALA A 291 21.70 24.52 23.64
C ALA A 291 22.05 23.47 22.57
N LEU A 292 22.52 23.97 21.43
CA LEU A 292 23.23 23.28 20.33
C LEU A 292 22.41 23.02 19.06
N GLN A 293 22.31 24.10 18.25
CA GLN A 293 22.71 24.17 16.83
C GLN A 293 24.10 23.50 16.63
N GLU A 294 24.50 22.89 15.52
CA GLU A 294 24.36 23.20 14.09
C GLU A 294 24.99 22.04 13.28
N ALA A 295 24.61 21.84 12.00
CA ALA A 295 25.50 21.56 10.84
C ALA A 295 24.78 20.79 9.69
N SER A 296 25.17 21.18 8.47
CA SER A 296 24.40 21.19 7.22
C SER A 296 24.77 20.13 6.16
N LEU A 297 23.76 19.73 5.38
CA LEU A 297 23.76 19.19 4.01
C LEU A 297 22.64 19.94 3.22
N PRO A 298 22.39 19.66 1.92
CA PRO A 298 22.28 20.67 0.84
C PRO A 298 21.29 21.83 1.10
N GLU A 299 21.62 23.08 0.70
CA GLU A 299 21.00 24.36 1.13
C GLU A 299 19.56 24.28 1.65
N PHE A 300 19.47 23.94 2.94
CA PHE A 300 18.43 24.36 3.85
C PHE A 300 18.94 25.64 4.52
N ASN A 301 18.09 26.65 4.70
CA ASN A 301 18.43 27.78 5.56
C ASN A 301 18.33 27.35 7.02
N ASP A 302 19.10 27.96 7.93
CA ASP A 302 19.02 27.67 9.39
C ASP A 302 17.62 27.93 9.99
N THR A 303 16.74 28.59 9.23
CA THR A 303 15.34 28.87 9.58
C THR A 303 14.37 27.75 9.16
N ASP A 304 14.81 26.78 8.38
CA ASP A 304 13.94 25.72 7.86
C ASP A 304 13.52 24.76 8.98
N SER A 305 12.21 24.49 9.03
CA SER A 305 11.62 23.66 10.07
C SER A 305 11.83 22.18 9.74
N VAL A 306 12.35 21.40 10.70
CA VAL A 306 12.56 19.96 10.60
C VAL A 306 11.73 19.26 11.67
N MET A 307 11.08 18.16 11.32
CA MET A 307 10.37 17.30 12.26
C MET A 307 11.33 16.23 12.76
N VAL A 308 11.46 16.13 14.08
CA VAL A 308 12.33 15.15 14.71
C VAL A 308 11.48 14.13 15.43
N LEU A 309 11.49 12.88 14.96
CA LEU A 309 10.67 11.79 15.53
C LEU A 309 11.06 11.50 16.98
N ASN A 310 12.36 11.58 17.27
CA ASN A 310 12.89 11.40 18.61
C ASN A 310 14.16 12.27 18.80
N LEU A 311 13.98 13.45 19.38
CA LEU A 311 15.04 14.44 19.53
C LEU A 311 16.15 13.96 20.46
N GLU A 312 15.78 13.19 21.48
CA GLU A 312 16.73 12.62 22.43
C GLU A 312 17.59 11.54 21.79
N ALA A 313 16.99 10.76 20.89
CA ALA A 313 17.69 9.77 20.09
C ALA A 313 18.72 10.35 19.15
N LEU A 314 18.35 11.42 18.45
CA LEU A 314 19.30 12.13 17.61
C LEU A 314 20.40 12.81 18.41
N ARG A 315 20.12 13.38 19.60
CA ARG A 315 21.15 13.97 20.47
C ARG A 315 22.13 12.93 21.01
N ALA A 316 21.63 11.77 21.43
CA ALA A 316 22.48 10.69 21.92
C ALA A 316 23.38 10.16 20.80
N LEU A 317 22.83 9.97 19.59
CA LEU A 317 23.61 9.64 18.40
C LEU A 317 24.64 10.74 18.10
N ALA A 318 24.26 12.01 18.09
CA ALA A 318 25.18 13.13 17.83
C ALA A 318 26.34 13.18 18.84
N LYS A 319 26.05 12.96 20.14
CA LYS A 319 27.09 12.89 21.18
C LYS A 319 28.02 11.69 20.97
N PHE A 320 27.46 10.53 20.66
CA PHE A 320 28.23 9.32 20.38
C PHE A 320 29.16 9.53 19.16
N LEU A 321 28.62 10.06 18.06
CA LEU A 321 29.37 10.39 16.85
C LEU A 321 30.41 11.50 17.08
N GLY A 322 30.10 12.48 17.93
CA GLY A 322 31.04 13.53 18.35
C GLY A 322 32.27 12.96 19.05
N ASN A 323 32.08 11.97 19.94
CA ASN A 323 33.18 11.25 20.58
C ASN A 323 33.97 10.40 19.57
N CYS A 324 33.33 9.92 18.50
CA CYS A 324 34.03 9.18 17.45
C CYS A 324 34.99 10.07 16.63
N ARG A 325 34.72 11.38 16.50
CA ARG A 325 35.55 12.31 15.70
C ARG A 325 36.97 12.52 16.23
N GLN A 326 37.22 12.19 17.49
CA GLN A 326 38.50 12.40 18.17
C GLN A 326 39.38 11.13 18.21
N ASN A 327 38.87 9.99 17.72
CA ASN A 327 39.56 8.71 17.78
C ASN A 327 39.47 7.98 16.43
N THR A 328 40.61 7.81 15.77
CA THR A 328 40.76 7.10 14.50
C THR A 328 40.08 5.74 14.47
N HIS A 329 40.15 4.97 15.57
CA HIS A 329 39.53 3.64 15.67
C HIS A 329 38.00 3.71 15.58
N HIS A 330 37.38 4.75 16.15
CA HIS A 330 35.92 4.92 16.09
C HIS A 330 35.45 5.38 14.72
N VAL A 331 36.19 6.25 14.04
CA VAL A 331 35.85 6.66 12.66
C VAL A 331 35.96 5.47 11.71
N ARG A 332 37.00 4.65 11.88
CA ARG A 332 37.19 3.41 11.10
C ARG A 332 36.06 2.40 11.33
N ALA A 333 35.70 2.15 12.58
CA ALA A 333 34.59 1.25 12.93
C ALA A 333 33.26 1.72 12.34
N MET A 334 32.98 3.03 12.39
CA MET A 334 31.80 3.62 11.77
C MET A 334 31.83 3.50 10.24
N ALA A 335 32.95 3.78 9.58
CA ALA A 335 33.09 3.61 8.13
C ALA A 335 32.88 2.16 7.71
N ASN A 336 33.45 1.20 8.46
CA ASN A 336 33.25 -0.22 8.24
C ASN A 336 31.77 -0.63 8.42
N TYR A 337 31.09 -0.08 9.43
CA TYR A 337 29.66 -0.28 9.66
C TYR A 337 28.81 0.27 8.51
N ILE A 338 28.99 1.53 8.11
CA ILE A 338 28.23 2.14 7.00
C ILE A 338 28.50 1.39 5.68
N GLY A 339 29.77 1.08 5.37
CA GLY A 339 30.10 0.35 4.15
C GLY A 339 29.61 -1.09 4.13
N TYR A 340 29.46 -1.76 5.29
CA TYR A 340 28.83 -3.09 5.37
C TYR A 340 27.39 -3.08 4.82
N LYS A 341 26.62 -2.00 5.07
CA LYS A 341 25.25 -1.82 4.56
C LYS A 341 25.19 -1.98 3.04
N PHE A 342 26.14 -1.35 2.34
CA PHE A 342 26.28 -1.45 0.89
C PHE A 342 26.82 -2.82 0.47
N LEU A 343 27.91 -3.26 1.11
CA LEU A 343 28.66 -4.45 0.72
C LEU A 343 27.80 -5.72 0.72
N ILE A 344 27.07 -5.99 1.80
CA ILE A 344 26.27 -7.21 1.95
C ILE A 344 25.19 -7.36 0.87
N ASN A 345 24.76 -6.23 0.28
CA ASN A 345 23.74 -6.18 -0.76
C ASN A 345 24.31 -6.06 -2.18
N SER A 346 25.62 -5.88 -2.34
CA SER A 346 26.24 -5.51 -3.63
C SER A 346 27.41 -6.39 -4.03
N VAL A 347 28.02 -7.14 -3.09
CA VAL A 347 29.24 -7.94 -3.34
C VAL A 347 29.11 -8.93 -4.50
N PHE A 348 27.91 -9.45 -4.75
CA PHE A 348 27.68 -10.40 -5.85
C PHE A 348 27.71 -9.74 -7.25
N PHE A 349 27.78 -8.41 -7.35
CA PHE A 349 28.04 -7.67 -8.59
C PHE A 349 29.52 -7.54 -8.93
N SER A 350 30.43 -8.01 -8.08
CA SER A 350 31.86 -8.02 -8.40
C SER A 350 32.14 -8.89 -9.64
N PRO A 351 32.94 -8.43 -10.62
CA PRO A 351 33.41 -9.25 -11.73
C PRO A 351 34.31 -10.41 -11.27
N GLN A 352 34.85 -10.38 -10.05
CA GLN A 352 35.83 -11.34 -9.56
C GLN A 352 35.12 -12.58 -8.94
N PRO A 353 35.32 -13.79 -9.50
CA PRO A 353 34.66 -15.01 -8.99
C PRO A 353 34.98 -15.28 -7.52
N GLU A 354 36.26 -15.14 -7.15
CA GLU A 354 36.79 -15.39 -5.81
C GLU A 354 36.07 -14.54 -4.74
N ILE A 355 35.76 -13.29 -5.06
CA ILE A 355 34.99 -12.40 -4.16
C ILE A 355 33.55 -12.86 -4.06
N ARG A 356 32.90 -13.20 -5.17
CA ARG A 356 31.50 -13.63 -5.17
C ARG A 356 31.29 -14.94 -4.40
N GLU A 357 32.23 -15.87 -4.51
CA GLU A 357 32.19 -17.15 -3.81
C GLU A 357 32.16 -16.99 -2.28
N THR A 358 32.82 -15.96 -1.74
CA THR A 358 32.76 -15.67 -0.30
C THR A 358 31.33 -15.39 0.17
N TYR A 359 30.53 -14.68 -0.64
CA TYR A 359 29.13 -14.40 -0.35
C TYR A 359 28.27 -15.65 -0.49
N TYR A 360 28.53 -16.48 -1.51
CA TYR A 360 27.78 -17.72 -1.72
C TYR A 360 28.02 -18.72 -0.58
N ASN A 361 29.25 -18.82 -0.11
CA ASN A 361 29.60 -19.65 1.06
C ASN A 361 28.95 -19.11 2.33
N TYR A 362 28.91 -17.78 2.52
CA TYR A 362 28.22 -17.16 3.64
C TYR A 362 26.72 -17.50 3.66
N THR A 363 26.01 -17.36 2.53
CA THR A 363 24.58 -17.69 2.52
C THR A 363 24.35 -19.17 2.79
N MET A 364 25.20 -20.04 2.23
CA MET A 364 25.16 -21.49 2.47
C MET A 364 25.33 -21.84 3.96
N GLN A 365 26.25 -21.16 4.66
CA GLN A 365 26.44 -21.33 6.11
C GLN A 365 25.22 -20.90 6.93
N GLN A 366 24.41 -19.98 6.41
CA GLN A 366 23.13 -19.60 7.02
C GLN A 366 21.98 -20.55 6.63
N GLY A 367 22.28 -21.66 5.94
CA GLY A 367 21.30 -22.65 5.48
C GLY A 367 20.59 -22.26 4.19
N VAL A 368 21.10 -21.28 3.44
CA VAL A 368 20.45 -20.74 2.22
C VAL A 368 21.37 -20.86 1.01
N GLN A 369 21.00 -21.71 0.05
CA GLN A 369 21.71 -21.77 -1.22
C GLN A 369 21.52 -20.48 -2.03
N PHE A 370 22.62 -19.84 -2.41
CA PHE A 370 22.55 -18.64 -3.23
C PHE A 370 22.02 -18.97 -4.63
N ASN A 371 21.00 -18.23 -5.05
CA ASN A 371 20.45 -18.29 -6.40
C ASN A 371 20.43 -16.87 -6.97
N ARG A 372 21.32 -16.58 -7.93
CA ARG A 372 21.45 -15.25 -8.55
C ARG A 372 20.12 -14.78 -9.14
N THR A 373 19.43 -15.64 -9.88
CA THR A 373 18.15 -15.31 -10.48
C THR A 373 17.09 -14.96 -9.44
N ALA A 374 17.04 -15.71 -8.34
CA ALA A 374 16.16 -15.40 -7.21
C ALA A 374 16.53 -14.06 -6.56
N LYS A 375 17.82 -13.78 -6.35
CA LYS A 375 18.29 -12.52 -5.77
C LYS A 375 17.99 -11.32 -6.67
N CYS A 376 18.16 -11.47 -7.98
CA CYS A 376 17.82 -10.42 -8.94
C CYS A 376 16.32 -10.17 -8.99
N ARG A 377 15.48 -11.21 -8.88
CA ARG A 377 14.03 -11.04 -8.74
C ARG A 377 13.65 -10.33 -7.44
N GLU A 378 14.33 -10.61 -6.32
CA GLU A 378 14.15 -9.85 -5.07
C GLU A 378 14.49 -8.37 -5.25
N LEU A 379 15.56 -8.05 -5.98
CA LEU A 379 15.89 -6.66 -6.32
C LEU A 379 14.87 -6.00 -7.27
N VAL A 380 14.18 -6.77 -8.12
CA VAL A 380 13.07 -6.24 -8.91
C VAL A 380 11.89 -5.83 -8.01
N GLU A 381 11.70 -6.48 -6.86
CA GLU A 381 10.67 -6.05 -5.90
C GLU A 381 10.96 -4.63 -5.35
N THR A 382 12.22 -4.20 -5.30
CA THR A 382 12.54 -2.80 -4.94
C THR A 382 12.20 -1.82 -6.06
N LEU A 383 12.08 -2.31 -7.30
CA LEU A 383 11.63 -1.58 -8.49
C LEU A 383 10.15 -1.88 -8.85
N ARG A 384 9.37 -2.46 -7.94
CA ARG A 384 7.98 -2.91 -8.16
C ARG A 384 7.05 -1.87 -8.79
N LEU A 385 7.32 -0.57 -8.63
CA LEU A 385 6.50 0.47 -9.25
C LEU A 385 6.44 0.40 -10.77
N VAL A 386 7.56 0.03 -11.41
CA VAL A 386 7.59 -0.13 -12.87
C VAL A 386 6.68 -1.29 -13.28
N SER A 387 6.77 -2.40 -12.55
CA SER A 387 5.92 -3.58 -12.73
C SER A 387 4.44 -3.29 -12.49
N TYR A 388 4.12 -2.53 -11.44
CA TYR A 388 2.75 -2.09 -11.15
C TYR A 388 2.20 -1.22 -12.27
N HIS A 389 2.96 -0.21 -12.69
CA HIS A 389 2.54 0.64 -13.80
C HIS A 389 2.29 -0.14 -15.08
N HIS A 390 3.17 -1.09 -15.41
CA HIS A 390 2.95 -1.97 -16.53
C HIS A 390 1.60 -2.69 -16.42
N TYR A 391 1.32 -3.34 -15.28
CA TYR A 391 0.05 -4.04 -15.05
C TYR A 391 -1.17 -3.12 -15.16
N PHE A 392 -1.15 -1.93 -14.57
CA PHE A 392 -2.29 -1.00 -14.68
C PHE A 392 -2.48 -0.48 -16.09
N ARG A 393 -1.39 -0.19 -16.82
CA ARG A 393 -1.44 0.26 -18.21
C ARG A 393 -2.04 -0.81 -19.12
N THR A 394 -1.64 -2.08 -18.95
CA THR A 394 -2.18 -3.18 -19.76
C THR A 394 -3.61 -3.58 -19.36
N ASN A 395 -4.05 -3.23 -18.16
CA ASN A 395 -5.41 -3.49 -17.65
C ASN A 395 -6.25 -2.21 -17.47
N GLN A 396 -5.93 -1.13 -18.18
CA GLN A 396 -6.49 0.20 -17.91
C GLN A 396 -8.02 0.22 -17.94
N HIS A 397 -8.64 -0.41 -18.94
CA HIS A 397 -10.10 -0.46 -19.09
C HIS A 397 -10.83 -0.99 -17.85
N LYS A 398 -10.28 -2.04 -17.22
CA LYS A 398 -10.83 -2.67 -16.01
C LYS A 398 -10.77 -1.70 -14.82
N PHE A 399 -9.64 -1.02 -14.65
CA PHE A 399 -9.43 -0.11 -13.51
C PHE A 399 -10.15 1.23 -13.67
N ASP A 400 -10.28 1.76 -14.89
CA ASP A 400 -10.99 3.01 -15.14
C ASP A 400 -12.48 2.90 -14.75
N GLN A 401 -13.11 1.78 -15.11
CA GLN A 401 -14.50 1.50 -14.74
C GLN A 401 -14.66 1.27 -13.23
N GLN A 402 -13.78 0.48 -12.62
CA GLN A 402 -13.82 0.20 -11.17
C GLN A 402 -13.59 1.48 -10.35
N ARG A 403 -12.70 2.36 -10.83
CA ARG A 403 -12.46 3.68 -10.25
C ARG A 403 -13.71 4.54 -10.32
N ALA A 404 -14.36 4.63 -11.49
CA ALA A 404 -15.56 5.45 -11.66
C ALA A 404 -16.67 5.00 -10.70
N LEU A 405 -16.88 3.69 -10.58
CA LEU A 405 -17.81 3.09 -9.62
C LEU A 405 -17.46 3.45 -8.17
N ALA A 406 -16.20 3.26 -7.76
CA ALA A 406 -15.74 3.57 -6.41
C ALA A 406 -15.91 5.05 -6.03
N VAL A 407 -15.59 5.96 -6.95
CA VAL A 407 -15.74 7.40 -6.74
C VAL A 407 -17.22 7.76 -6.60
N HIS A 408 -18.07 7.24 -7.47
CA HIS A 408 -19.52 7.46 -7.40
C HIS A 408 -20.09 7.03 -6.05
N MET A 409 -19.78 5.80 -5.63
CA MET A 409 -20.25 5.27 -4.35
C MET A 409 -19.73 6.06 -3.16
N LEU A 410 -18.46 6.47 -3.16
CA LEU A 410 -17.89 7.30 -2.11
C LEU A 410 -18.65 8.63 -1.99
N ASP A 411 -18.95 9.28 -3.12
CA ASP A 411 -19.65 10.56 -3.12
C ASP A 411 -21.11 10.40 -2.62
N GLU A 412 -21.82 9.34 -3.02
CA GLU A 412 -23.17 9.05 -2.50
C GLU A 412 -23.17 8.73 -0.99
N VAL A 413 -22.21 7.92 -0.54
CA VAL A 413 -22.01 7.60 0.88
C VAL A 413 -21.76 8.86 1.70
N LYS A 414 -20.95 9.80 1.19
CA LYS A 414 -20.75 11.11 1.82
C LYS A 414 -22.01 11.95 1.87
N VAL A 415 -22.83 11.93 0.82
CA VAL A 415 -24.14 12.62 0.82
C VAL A 415 -24.99 12.08 1.98
N GLN A 416 -25.13 10.77 2.11
CA GLN A 416 -25.95 10.18 3.18
C GLN A 416 -25.38 10.41 4.57
N PHE A 417 -24.06 10.37 4.72
CA PHE A 417 -23.39 10.71 5.97
C PHE A 417 -23.66 12.18 6.38
N ASN A 418 -23.56 13.12 5.44
CA ASN A 418 -23.88 14.53 5.69
C ASN A 418 -25.34 14.75 6.11
N GLU A 419 -26.29 14.03 5.51
CA GLU A 419 -27.69 14.11 5.92
C GLU A 419 -27.89 13.62 7.37
N ILE A 420 -27.15 12.59 7.79
CA ILE A 420 -27.17 12.12 9.18
C ILE A 420 -26.54 13.15 10.12
N LEU A 421 -25.43 13.77 9.74
CA LEU A 421 -24.80 14.85 10.53
C LEU A 421 -25.73 16.06 10.70
N LYS A 422 -26.46 16.44 9.64
CA LYS A 422 -27.45 17.53 9.69
C LYS A 422 -28.60 17.20 10.66
N ALA A 423 -29.09 15.97 10.64
CA ALA A 423 -30.18 15.51 11.50
C ALA A 423 -29.77 15.23 12.96
N ALA A 424 -28.47 15.18 13.27
CA ALA A 424 -27.97 14.89 14.60
C ALA A 424 -28.24 16.06 15.57
N ALA A 425 -29.35 15.98 16.30
CA ALA A 425 -29.78 16.99 17.28
C ALA A 425 -28.82 17.15 18.47
N TRP A 426 -28.00 16.12 18.74
CA TRP A 426 -27.03 16.13 19.84
C TRP A 426 -25.73 16.87 19.52
N ILE A 427 -25.50 17.22 18.25
CA ILE A 427 -24.35 18.01 17.81
C ILE A 427 -24.81 19.46 17.70
N ASP A 428 -24.14 20.37 18.40
CA ASP A 428 -24.43 21.80 18.30
C ASP A 428 -24.07 22.36 16.91
N SER A 429 -24.62 23.53 16.56
CA SER A 429 -24.46 24.13 15.23
C SER A 429 -23.00 24.48 14.88
N SER A 430 -22.18 24.88 15.86
CA SER A 430 -20.78 25.25 15.63
C SER A 430 -19.94 24.02 15.31
N THR A 431 -20.08 22.96 16.10
CA THR A 431 -19.42 21.68 15.87
C THR A 431 -19.90 21.05 14.57
N ARG A 432 -21.21 21.06 14.28
CA ARG A 432 -21.76 20.54 13.02
C ARG A 432 -21.15 21.22 11.80
N THR A 433 -20.94 22.53 11.85
CA THR A 433 -20.34 23.30 10.76
C THR A 433 -18.88 22.89 10.51
N LEU A 434 -18.11 22.61 11.58
CA LEU A 434 -16.75 22.08 11.46
C LEU A 434 -16.73 20.70 10.78
N LEU A 435 -17.60 19.78 11.22
CA LEU A 435 -17.66 18.42 10.67
C LEU A 435 -18.04 18.42 9.19
N ILE A 436 -19.03 19.23 8.80
CA ILE A 436 -19.46 19.35 7.40
C ILE A 436 -18.37 20.00 6.53
N ARG A 437 -17.66 21.02 7.06
CA ARG A 437 -16.53 21.63 6.33
C ARG A 437 -15.43 20.62 6.05
N LYS A 438 -15.11 19.78 7.04
CA LYS A 438 -14.11 18.71 6.89
C LYS A 438 -14.52 17.66 5.87
N ASP A 439 -15.77 17.21 5.89
CA ASP A 439 -16.25 16.24 4.90
C ASP A 439 -16.22 16.80 3.46
N LYS A 440 -16.56 18.08 3.31
CA LYS A 440 -16.55 18.84 2.05
C LYS A 440 -15.18 19.39 1.65
N ALA A 441 -14.14 19.16 2.46
CA ALA A 441 -12.82 19.71 2.20
C ALA A 441 -12.38 19.35 0.77
N PRO A 442 -11.85 20.33 0.00
CA PRO A 442 -11.34 20.03 -1.33
C PRO A 442 -10.29 18.93 -1.19
N LYS A 443 -10.54 17.77 -1.82
CA LYS A 443 -9.60 16.65 -1.89
C LYS A 443 -8.28 17.22 -2.43
N THR A 444 -7.33 17.56 -1.56
CA THR A 444 -6.12 18.28 -2.01
C THR A 444 -5.27 17.43 -2.93
N ASN A 445 -5.54 16.12 -2.95
CA ASN A 445 -5.05 15.18 -3.93
C ASN A 445 -6.24 14.26 -4.28
N GLY A 446 -6.67 14.20 -5.55
CA GLY A 446 -7.73 13.31 -6.04
C GLY A 446 -7.48 11.82 -5.74
N PRO A 447 -8.31 10.89 -6.26
CA PRO A 447 -8.16 9.45 -6.00
C PRO A 447 -6.70 9.04 -6.19
N PHE A 448 -6.09 8.55 -5.11
CA PHE A 448 -4.65 8.28 -4.99
C PHE A 448 -4.08 7.41 -6.12
N LEU A 449 -4.92 6.55 -6.71
CA LEU A 449 -4.66 5.78 -7.93
C LEU A 449 -4.18 6.63 -9.12
N GLU A 450 -4.76 7.81 -9.31
CA GLU A 450 -4.43 8.72 -10.42
C GLU A 450 -2.98 9.25 -10.31
N ARG A 451 -2.48 9.45 -9.08
CA ARG A 451 -1.20 10.11 -8.83
C ARG A 451 0.00 9.20 -8.67
N LEU A 452 -0.18 7.96 -8.23
CA LEU A 452 0.96 7.08 -7.91
C LEU A 452 1.45 6.30 -9.12
N VAL A 453 0.52 5.73 -9.88
CA VAL A 453 0.87 4.79 -10.93
C VAL A 453 0.85 5.53 -12.27
N TYR A 454 -0.25 6.20 -12.61
CA TYR A 454 -0.45 6.78 -13.94
C TYR A 454 0.37 8.07 -14.17
N HIS A 455 0.22 9.09 -13.32
CA HIS A 455 0.96 10.36 -13.51
C HIS A 455 2.43 10.30 -13.12
N ARG A 456 2.79 9.49 -12.12
CA ARG A 456 4.17 9.46 -11.66
C ARG A 456 5.07 8.78 -12.65
N VAL A 457 4.67 7.65 -13.25
CA VAL A 457 5.45 6.97 -14.29
C VAL A 457 5.51 7.76 -15.59
N GLN A 458 4.46 8.51 -15.95
CA GLN A 458 4.54 9.44 -17.08
C GLN A 458 5.51 10.62 -16.83
N LYS A 459 5.59 11.16 -15.61
CA LYS A 459 6.62 12.15 -15.24
C LYS A 459 8.02 11.52 -15.09
N TYR A 460 8.07 10.27 -14.63
CA TYR A 460 9.26 9.40 -14.53
C TYR A 460 9.91 9.14 -15.89
N ASN A 461 9.11 9.05 -16.96
CA ASN A 461 9.60 8.89 -18.33
C ASN A 461 10.44 10.10 -18.80
N GLN A 462 10.21 11.28 -18.23
CA GLN A 462 10.99 12.50 -18.50
C GLN A 462 12.24 12.60 -17.58
N GLN A 463 12.22 11.92 -16.42
CA GLN A 463 13.20 12.04 -15.33
C GLN A 463 13.92 10.72 -15.01
N VAL A 464 14.29 9.92 -16.00
CA VAL A 464 15.18 8.74 -15.80
C VAL A 464 16.59 9.12 -15.30
N LYS A 465 16.90 10.43 -15.15
CA LYS A 465 18.04 10.96 -14.37
C LYS A 465 17.78 11.12 -12.86
N GLU A 466 16.53 11.02 -12.40
CA GLU A 466 16.09 11.22 -11.00
C GLU A 466 15.58 9.94 -10.32
N LEU A 467 15.72 8.78 -10.97
CA LEU A 467 15.41 7.42 -10.46
C LEU A 467 16.03 7.08 -9.10
N PHE A 468 16.93 7.93 -8.60
CA PHE A 468 17.72 7.81 -7.38
C PHE A 468 17.48 8.97 -6.38
N LEU A 469 16.60 9.93 -6.69
CA LEU A 469 16.51 11.19 -5.95
C LEU A 469 15.12 11.52 -5.34
N ASP A 470 14.02 10.93 -5.81
CA ASP A 470 12.70 11.21 -5.22
C ASP A 470 12.41 10.31 -3.98
N ARG A 471 13.03 10.73 -2.87
CA ARG A 471 13.08 10.05 -1.57
C ARG A 471 11.84 10.32 -0.72
N ASN A 472 10.69 9.77 -1.11
CA ASN A 472 9.49 9.77 -0.26
C ASN A 472 9.07 8.34 0.19
N PRO A 473 9.60 7.83 1.31
CA PRO A 473 9.27 6.51 1.84
C PRO A 473 7.80 6.31 2.17
N GLU A 474 7.02 7.35 2.49
CA GLU A 474 5.58 7.23 2.72
C GLU A 474 4.85 6.91 1.43
N ILE A 475 5.26 7.52 0.31
CA ILE A 475 4.72 7.16 -0.99
C ILE A 475 5.15 5.73 -1.37
N TRP A 476 6.39 5.33 -1.12
CA TRP A 476 6.84 3.96 -1.43
C TRP A 476 6.22 2.90 -0.50
N GLN A 477 5.87 3.26 0.74
CA GLN A 477 5.13 2.42 1.71
C GLN A 477 3.63 2.32 1.37
N ASP A 478 3.02 3.41 0.90
CA ASP A 478 1.62 3.46 0.47
C ASP A 478 1.39 2.84 -0.93
N ILE A 479 2.43 2.73 -1.78
CA ILE A 479 2.29 2.03 -3.09
C ILE A 479 2.64 0.56 -2.93
N ASN A 480 1.70 -0.19 -2.38
CA ASN A 480 1.62 -1.61 -2.64
C ASN A 480 0.30 -1.88 -3.37
N ALA A 481 0.37 -2.02 -4.70
CA ALA A 481 -0.82 -2.27 -5.52
C ALA A 481 -1.53 -3.59 -5.17
N GLU A 482 -0.79 -4.53 -4.58
CA GLU A 482 -1.29 -5.81 -4.06
C GLU A 482 -2.05 -5.66 -2.74
N THR A 483 -1.96 -4.49 -2.08
CA THR A 483 -2.70 -4.24 -0.84
C THR A 483 -4.20 -4.27 -1.11
N VAL A 484 -4.87 -5.22 -0.48
CA VAL A 484 -6.33 -5.29 -0.37
C VAL A 484 -6.73 -4.61 0.92
N ASN A 485 -6.81 -3.28 0.88
CA ASN A 485 -7.23 -2.49 2.02
C ASN A 485 -7.87 -1.17 1.57
N ALA A 486 -8.38 -0.40 2.52
CA ALA A 486 -8.59 1.03 2.40
C ALA A 486 -8.05 1.73 3.65
N ALA A 487 -7.91 3.05 3.61
CA ALA A 487 -7.48 3.83 4.76
C ALA A 487 -7.95 5.29 4.65
N TYR A 488 -8.31 5.88 5.78
CA TYR A 488 -8.41 7.32 5.90
C TYR A 488 -7.04 7.94 6.22
N HIS A 489 -6.49 8.66 5.24
CA HIS A 489 -5.24 9.38 5.42
C HIS A 489 -5.55 10.73 6.04
N ILE A 490 -5.41 10.79 7.36
CA ILE A 490 -5.83 11.92 8.17
C ILE A 490 -5.16 13.25 7.78
N ARG A 491 -3.91 13.20 7.30
CA ARG A 491 -3.12 14.36 6.84
C ARG A 491 -3.49 14.82 5.43
N ASP A 492 -3.95 13.89 4.60
CA ASP A 492 -4.44 14.19 3.25
C ASP A 492 -5.93 14.56 3.26
N VAL A 493 -6.61 14.37 4.41
CA VAL A 493 -8.07 14.51 4.59
C VAL A 493 -8.81 13.73 3.50
N ASN A 494 -8.39 12.49 3.27
CA ASN A 494 -8.86 11.72 2.12
C ASN A 494 -8.95 10.22 2.42
N VAL A 495 -9.96 9.59 1.84
CA VAL A 495 -10.08 8.14 1.78
C VAL A 495 -9.21 7.63 0.64
N LYS A 496 -8.30 6.70 0.94
CA LYS A 496 -7.51 5.99 -0.06
C LYS A 496 -8.01 4.55 -0.12
N VAL A 497 -8.56 4.17 -1.28
CA VAL A 497 -8.89 2.78 -1.60
C VAL A 497 -7.75 2.22 -2.43
N TYR A 498 -7.08 1.19 -1.93
CA TYR A 498 -5.97 0.57 -2.65
C TYR A 498 -6.50 -0.27 -3.82
N ALA A 499 -5.67 -0.42 -4.86
CA ALA A 499 -6.08 -1.08 -6.10
C ALA A 499 -6.63 -2.49 -5.90
N GLY A 500 -6.06 -3.25 -4.94
CA GLY A 500 -6.55 -4.59 -4.64
C GLY A 500 -7.96 -4.64 -4.09
N MET A 501 -8.42 -3.59 -3.41
CA MET A 501 -9.78 -3.47 -2.89
C MET A 501 -10.81 -3.10 -3.99
N LEU A 502 -10.35 -2.65 -5.17
CA LEU A 502 -11.20 -2.38 -6.34
C LEU A 502 -11.45 -3.62 -7.21
N LEU A 503 -10.94 -4.77 -6.79
CA LEU A 503 -11.08 -6.03 -7.51
C LEU A 503 -12.10 -6.93 -6.82
N GLU A 504 -12.53 -7.96 -7.53
CA GLU A 504 -13.34 -9.02 -6.94
C GLU A 504 -12.54 -9.67 -5.80
N PRO A 505 -13.15 -9.96 -4.64
CA PRO A 505 -14.58 -9.98 -4.37
C PRO A 505 -15.20 -8.69 -3.76
N PHE A 506 -14.46 -7.59 -3.71
CA PHE A 506 -14.89 -6.36 -3.03
C PHE A 506 -15.63 -5.40 -3.96
N SER A 507 -15.32 -5.40 -5.25
CA SER A 507 -16.00 -4.58 -6.25
C SER A 507 -16.21 -5.34 -7.55
N TYR A 508 -17.42 -5.25 -8.09
CA TYR A 508 -17.81 -5.88 -9.35
C TYR A 508 -18.46 -4.84 -10.26
N LEU A 509 -18.11 -4.84 -11.54
CA LEU A 509 -18.70 -3.89 -12.49
C LEU A 509 -20.14 -4.26 -12.89
N ASP A 510 -20.45 -5.55 -12.96
CA ASP A 510 -21.65 -6.07 -13.61
C ASP A 510 -22.59 -6.84 -12.67
N VAL A 511 -22.72 -6.37 -11.42
CA VAL A 511 -23.61 -6.95 -10.40
C VAL A 511 -24.70 -5.96 -9.97
N PRO A 512 -25.80 -6.44 -9.36
CA PRO A 512 -26.76 -5.56 -8.71
C PRO A 512 -26.10 -4.65 -7.66
N ILE A 513 -26.50 -3.37 -7.62
CA ILE A 513 -25.85 -2.34 -6.79
C ILE A 513 -25.78 -2.67 -5.29
N TYR A 514 -26.72 -3.46 -4.77
CA TYR A 514 -26.71 -3.87 -3.35
C TYR A 514 -25.45 -4.67 -2.99
N VAL A 515 -24.83 -5.37 -3.96
CA VAL A 515 -23.60 -6.11 -3.74
C VAL A 515 -22.46 -5.14 -3.45
N ASN A 516 -22.21 -4.20 -4.37
CA ASN A 516 -21.13 -3.24 -4.24
C ASN A 516 -21.33 -2.35 -3.01
N TYR A 517 -22.57 -1.89 -2.74
CA TYR A 517 -22.83 -1.10 -1.53
C TYR A 517 -22.65 -1.92 -0.25
N GLY A 518 -22.99 -3.20 -0.25
CA GLY A 518 -22.70 -4.10 0.88
C GLY A 518 -21.21 -4.30 1.10
N THR A 519 -20.39 -4.21 0.04
CA THR A 519 -18.94 -4.39 0.10
C THR A 519 -18.18 -3.05 0.06
N LEU A 520 -17.83 -2.54 -1.12
CA LEU A 520 -17.04 -1.34 -1.32
C LEU A 520 -17.71 -0.08 -0.74
N GLY A 521 -19.03 0.03 -0.80
CA GLY A 521 -19.76 1.17 -0.23
C GLY A 521 -19.67 1.22 1.28
N PHE A 522 -19.73 0.04 1.92
CA PHE A 522 -19.46 -0.11 3.34
C PHE A 522 -18.01 0.28 3.67
N VAL A 523 -17.01 -0.23 2.93
CA VAL A 523 -15.58 0.08 3.16
C VAL A 523 -15.34 1.58 3.00
N ALA A 524 -15.83 2.20 1.94
CA ALA A 524 -15.74 3.63 1.72
C ALA A 524 -16.33 4.43 2.90
N GLY A 525 -17.46 3.95 3.43
CA GLY A 525 -18.08 4.53 4.59
C GLY A 525 -17.27 4.39 5.87
N HIS A 526 -16.73 3.20 6.11
CA HIS A 526 -15.88 2.90 7.25
C HIS A 526 -14.72 3.91 7.29
N GLU A 527 -14.04 4.11 6.18
CA GLU A 527 -12.94 5.07 6.09
C GLU A 527 -13.37 6.53 6.29
N ILE A 528 -14.56 6.94 5.85
CA ILE A 528 -15.06 8.30 6.13
C ILE A 528 -15.15 8.55 7.64
N ILE A 529 -15.51 7.53 8.43
CA ILE A 529 -15.72 7.71 9.87
C ILE A 529 -14.41 7.88 10.64
N HIS A 530 -13.29 7.38 10.13
CA HIS A 530 -11.97 7.70 10.70
C HIS A 530 -11.61 9.19 10.62
N ALA A 531 -12.28 9.97 9.78
CA ALA A 531 -12.18 11.43 9.82
C ALA A 531 -12.77 12.04 11.12
N PHE A 532 -13.60 11.27 11.84
CA PHE A 532 -14.44 11.68 12.95
C PHE A 532 -14.32 10.77 14.19
N ASP A 533 -13.32 9.88 14.22
CA ASP A 533 -12.95 9.13 15.42
C ASP A 533 -12.10 9.97 16.39
N ASP A 534 -11.65 9.37 17.50
CA ASP A 534 -10.87 10.05 18.53
C ASP A 534 -9.68 10.86 17.99
N ARG A 535 -9.03 10.39 16.94
CA ARG A 535 -7.90 11.08 16.30
C ARG A 535 -8.40 12.00 15.18
N GLY A 536 -9.35 11.53 14.38
CA GLY A 536 -9.99 12.28 13.32
C GLY A 536 -10.40 13.67 13.77
N ILE A 537 -11.12 13.76 14.88
CA ILE A 537 -11.70 15.01 15.38
C ILE A 537 -10.69 16.05 15.85
N THR A 538 -9.42 15.68 16.05
CA THR A 538 -8.35 16.62 16.39
C THR A 538 -7.73 17.29 15.16
N ILE A 539 -8.20 16.95 13.95
CA ILE A 539 -7.65 17.42 12.68
C ILE A 539 -8.69 18.25 11.91
N ASP A 540 -8.24 19.38 11.36
CA ASP A 540 -9.07 20.29 10.56
C ASP A 540 -9.30 19.80 9.11
N GLU A 541 -10.05 20.58 8.34
CA GLU A 541 -10.31 20.33 6.91
C GLU A 541 -9.06 20.37 6.01
N PHE A 542 -7.92 20.81 6.54
CA PHE A 542 -6.65 20.92 5.83
C PHE A 542 -5.62 19.89 6.32
N GLY A 543 -5.99 18.96 7.20
CA GLY A 543 -5.09 17.90 7.69
C GLY A 543 -4.16 18.37 8.81
N VAL A 544 -4.41 19.55 9.37
CA VAL A 544 -3.61 20.20 10.41
C VAL A 544 -4.18 19.89 11.80
N ASP A 545 -3.31 19.62 12.77
CA ASP A 545 -3.70 19.42 14.17
C ASP A 545 -4.32 20.71 14.75
N PHE A 546 -5.50 20.61 15.36
CA PHE A 546 -6.01 21.68 16.19
C PHE A 546 -5.13 21.83 17.44
N GLU A 547 -4.66 23.05 17.71
CA GLU A 547 -3.92 23.35 18.94
C GLU A 547 -4.80 23.30 20.21
N LYS A 548 -6.12 23.43 20.05
CA LYS A 548 -7.14 23.39 21.12
C LYS A 548 -8.39 22.67 20.63
N ASP A 549 -9.10 22.00 21.54
CA ASP A 549 -10.39 21.37 21.22
C ASP A 549 -11.36 22.41 20.65
N GLN A 550 -11.90 22.13 19.47
CA GLN A 550 -12.85 23.00 18.76
C GLN A 550 -14.31 22.62 19.01
N TRP A 551 -14.57 21.48 19.63
CA TRP A 551 -15.93 21.02 19.91
C TRP A 551 -16.47 21.68 21.16
N SER A 552 -17.77 21.96 21.19
CA SER A 552 -18.40 22.43 22.43
C SER A 552 -18.34 21.33 23.50
N ASN A 553 -18.26 21.74 24.77
CA ASN A 553 -18.21 20.80 25.89
C ASN A 553 -19.43 19.87 25.92
N ALA A 554 -20.63 20.38 25.57
CA ALA A 554 -21.85 19.58 25.51
C ALA A 554 -21.77 18.49 24.43
N THR A 555 -21.35 18.83 23.21
CA THR A 555 -21.18 17.86 22.11
C THR A 555 -20.09 16.84 22.45
N ARG A 556 -18.97 17.28 23.04
CA ARG A 556 -17.87 16.40 23.48
C ARG A 556 -18.33 15.40 24.54
N GLN A 557 -19.06 15.85 25.56
CA GLN A 557 -19.58 14.97 26.61
C GLN A 557 -20.54 13.92 26.04
N GLU A 558 -21.44 14.33 25.15
CA GLU A 558 -22.41 13.42 24.55
C GLU A 558 -21.77 12.44 23.57
N PHE A 559 -20.74 12.85 22.82
CA PHE A 559 -19.90 11.96 22.01
C PHE A 559 -19.24 10.89 22.89
N ASN A 560 -18.57 11.30 23.97
CA ASN A 560 -17.92 10.39 24.91
C ASN A 560 -18.92 9.40 25.54
N ARG A 561 -20.12 9.87 25.90
CA ARG A 561 -21.18 9.01 26.46
C ARG A 561 -21.66 7.95 25.46
N ARG A 562 -21.82 8.33 24.19
CA ARG A 562 -22.21 7.41 23.10
C ARG A 562 -21.09 6.41 22.79
N MET A 563 -19.84 6.88 22.73
CA MET A 563 -18.67 6.03 22.56
C MET A 563 -18.56 5.00 23.70
N GLN A 564 -18.76 5.42 24.96
CA GLN A 564 -18.77 4.50 26.10
C GLN A 564 -19.85 3.44 25.96
N SER A 565 -21.04 3.81 25.49
CA SER A 565 -22.13 2.84 25.24
C SER A 565 -21.73 1.80 24.18
N LEU A 566 -20.98 2.20 23.16
CA LEU A 566 -20.44 1.32 22.12
C LEU A 566 -19.36 0.38 22.71
N ILE A 567 -18.42 0.92 23.49
CA ILE A 567 -17.39 0.16 24.21
C ILE A 567 -18.04 -0.93 25.06
N ASP A 568 -19.03 -0.57 25.88
CA ASP A 568 -19.72 -1.48 26.78
C ASP A 568 -20.51 -2.55 26.02
N PHE A 569 -21.15 -2.18 24.90
CA PHE A 569 -21.87 -3.12 24.04
C PHE A 569 -20.94 -4.20 23.48
N TYR A 570 -19.78 -3.81 22.94
CA TYR A 570 -18.82 -4.76 22.36
C TYR A 570 -18.17 -5.64 23.43
N ALA A 571 -17.78 -5.05 24.57
CA ALA A 571 -17.23 -5.80 25.70
C ALA A 571 -18.22 -6.84 26.23
N LYS A 572 -19.48 -6.46 26.43
CA LYS A 572 -20.52 -7.36 26.95
C LYS A 572 -20.95 -8.44 25.96
N THR A 573 -21.09 -8.09 24.68
CA THR A 573 -21.70 -9.00 23.69
C THR A 573 -20.68 -9.94 23.08
N PHE A 574 -19.43 -9.50 22.90
CA PHE A 574 -18.42 -10.26 22.17
C PHE A 574 -17.18 -10.59 23.01
N GLN A 575 -17.16 -10.18 24.28
CA GLN A 575 -16.05 -10.44 25.21
C GLN A 575 -14.68 -9.97 24.67
N VAL A 576 -14.70 -8.86 23.94
CA VAL A 576 -13.51 -8.19 23.38
C VAL A 576 -13.16 -6.96 24.19
N ASN A 577 -11.93 -6.46 24.06
CA ASN A 577 -11.58 -5.16 24.62
C ASN A 577 -12.24 -4.03 23.80
N GLY A 578 -13.46 -3.65 24.21
CA GLY A 578 -14.23 -2.60 23.53
C GLY A 578 -13.52 -1.25 23.48
N SER A 579 -12.68 -0.94 24.47
CA SER A 579 -11.89 0.30 24.49
C SER A 579 -10.79 0.27 23.44
N HIS A 580 -10.06 -0.84 23.31
CA HIS A 580 -9.02 -0.99 22.29
C HIS A 580 -9.57 -0.90 20.85
N THR A 581 -10.77 -1.43 20.64
CA THR A 581 -11.40 -1.59 19.31
C THR A 581 -12.39 -0.47 18.95
N ARG A 582 -12.53 0.54 19.81
CA ARG A 582 -13.62 1.53 19.76
C ARG A 582 -13.71 2.34 18.46
N ASN A 583 -12.58 2.72 17.87
CA ASN A 583 -12.56 3.52 16.63
C ASN A 583 -13.06 2.68 15.45
N GLU A 584 -12.60 1.45 15.34
CA GLU A 584 -13.06 0.49 14.32
C GLU A 584 -14.54 0.16 14.50
N ASN A 585 -14.97 -0.09 15.75
CA ASN A 585 -16.37 -0.37 16.06
C ASN A 585 -17.28 0.81 15.69
N LEU A 586 -16.80 2.05 15.90
CA LEU A 586 -17.52 3.27 15.53
C LEU A 586 -17.66 3.35 14.00
N ALA A 587 -16.56 3.10 13.27
CA ALA A 587 -16.52 3.09 11.83
C ALA A 587 -17.47 2.03 11.24
N ASP A 588 -17.36 0.79 11.69
CA ASP A 588 -18.19 -0.33 11.23
C ASP A 588 -19.68 -0.09 11.46
N THR A 589 -20.06 0.27 12.70
CA THR A 589 -21.47 0.46 13.07
C THR A 589 -22.09 1.62 12.28
N SER A 590 -21.33 2.69 12.09
CA SER A 590 -21.82 3.86 11.37
C SER A 590 -21.92 3.57 9.87
N ALA A 591 -20.87 3.00 9.27
CA ALA A 591 -20.78 2.72 7.84
C ALA A 591 -21.86 1.76 7.35
N ALA A 592 -22.15 0.71 8.11
CA ALA A 592 -23.23 -0.22 7.79
C ALA A 592 -24.57 0.51 7.63
N ARG A 593 -24.85 1.51 8.46
CA ARG A 593 -26.09 2.29 8.42
C ARG A 593 -26.18 3.20 7.19
N PHE A 594 -25.15 4.00 6.94
CA PHE A 594 -25.25 5.00 5.88
C PHE A 594 -24.90 4.44 4.49
N SER A 595 -24.11 3.38 4.38
CA SER A 595 -23.98 2.64 3.11
C SER A 595 -25.30 1.98 2.71
N PHE A 596 -26.03 1.37 3.67
CA PHE A 596 -27.36 0.82 3.39
C PHE A 596 -28.35 1.88 2.93
N LYS A 597 -28.33 3.05 3.59
CA LYS A 597 -29.15 4.21 3.18
C LYS A 597 -28.80 4.70 1.77
N SER A 598 -27.51 4.70 1.41
CA SER A 598 -27.00 5.09 0.09
C SER A 598 -27.49 4.14 -0.99
N TYR A 599 -27.36 2.83 -0.76
CA TYR A 599 -27.93 1.81 -1.64
C TYR A 599 -29.42 2.00 -1.88
N ARG A 600 -30.21 2.20 -0.81
CA ARG A 600 -31.66 2.38 -0.91
C ARG A 600 -32.05 3.66 -1.65
N HIS A 601 -31.26 4.72 -1.49
CA HIS A 601 -31.44 5.97 -2.21
C HIS A 601 -31.19 5.78 -3.71
N GLU A 602 -30.06 5.17 -4.08
CA GLU A 602 -29.68 4.95 -5.48
C GLU A 602 -30.59 3.95 -6.20
N GLN A 603 -31.05 2.91 -5.49
CA GLN A 603 -31.98 1.93 -6.07
C GLN A 603 -33.31 2.58 -6.50
N GLY A 604 -33.76 3.60 -5.76
CA GLY A 604 -35.06 4.21 -5.96
C GLY A 604 -36.22 3.20 -5.82
N PRO A 605 -37.37 3.42 -6.47
CA PRO A 605 -38.55 2.54 -6.38
C PRO A 605 -38.39 1.23 -7.19
N THR A 606 -37.35 1.13 -8.02
CA THR A 606 -37.17 0.00 -8.95
C THR A 606 -36.43 -1.14 -8.26
N LYS A 607 -36.96 -2.36 -8.31
CA LYS A 607 -36.23 -3.53 -7.79
C LYS A 607 -35.05 -3.84 -8.71
N ALA A 608 -33.82 -3.74 -8.18
CA ALA A 608 -32.64 -4.24 -8.87
C ALA A 608 -32.80 -5.74 -9.14
N ARG A 609 -32.15 -6.24 -10.21
CA ARG A 609 -32.10 -7.68 -10.49
C ARG A 609 -31.50 -8.43 -9.30
N VAL A 610 -31.97 -9.65 -9.06
CA VAL A 610 -31.39 -10.54 -8.03
C VAL A 610 -30.24 -11.35 -8.63
N LEU A 611 -29.30 -11.75 -7.79
CA LEU A 611 -28.24 -12.68 -8.20
C LEU A 611 -28.88 -14.04 -8.58
N PRO A 612 -28.38 -14.71 -9.64
CA PRO A 612 -28.91 -16.02 -10.04
C PRO A 612 -28.89 -17.02 -8.88
N GLY A 613 -30.03 -17.67 -8.61
CA GLY A 613 -30.17 -18.65 -7.52
C GLY A 613 -30.45 -18.03 -6.14
N PHE A 614 -30.66 -16.72 -6.05
CA PHE A 614 -31.00 -15.98 -4.83
C PHE A 614 -32.40 -15.35 -4.88
N GLU A 615 -33.29 -15.83 -5.75
CA GLU A 615 -34.62 -15.26 -6.00
C GLU A 615 -35.52 -15.27 -4.75
N LYS A 616 -35.23 -16.14 -3.78
CA LYS A 616 -35.93 -16.20 -2.48
C LYS A 616 -35.57 -15.08 -1.50
N TYR A 617 -34.49 -14.33 -1.77
CA TYR A 617 -34.03 -13.24 -0.93
C TYR A 617 -34.41 -11.88 -1.53
N THR A 618 -34.73 -10.93 -0.67
CA THR A 618 -34.91 -9.53 -1.06
C THR A 618 -33.56 -8.86 -1.32
N ASN A 619 -33.55 -7.79 -2.11
CA ASN A 619 -32.33 -7.01 -2.36
C ASN A 619 -31.70 -6.47 -1.06
N ASP A 620 -32.52 -6.13 -0.05
CA ASP A 620 -32.03 -5.68 1.26
C ASP A 620 -31.34 -6.82 2.03
N GLN A 621 -31.90 -8.03 2.00
CA GLN A 621 -31.22 -9.21 2.56
C GLN A 621 -29.92 -9.52 1.81
N LEU A 622 -29.92 -9.33 0.49
CA LEU A 622 -28.73 -9.56 -0.34
C LEU A 622 -27.65 -8.48 -0.14
N TYR A 623 -28.02 -7.26 0.23
CA TYR A 623 -27.08 -6.26 0.75
C TYR A 623 -26.36 -6.79 2.00
N PHE A 624 -27.11 -7.25 3.01
CA PHE A 624 -26.52 -7.71 4.27
C PHE A 624 -25.71 -9.00 4.08
N LEU A 625 -26.13 -9.89 3.18
CA LEU A 625 -25.34 -11.07 2.79
C LEU A 625 -24.03 -10.67 2.12
N SER A 626 -24.07 -9.69 1.21
CA SER A 626 -22.86 -9.18 0.55
C SER A 626 -21.92 -8.52 1.57
N PHE A 627 -22.47 -7.75 2.50
CA PHE A 627 -21.75 -7.17 3.62
C PHE A 627 -21.08 -8.22 4.51
N ALA A 628 -21.80 -9.26 4.94
CA ALA A 628 -21.21 -10.33 5.74
C ALA A 628 -20.12 -11.10 4.98
N SER A 629 -20.27 -11.24 3.65
CA SER A 629 -19.35 -12.06 2.83
C SER A 629 -17.91 -11.58 2.82
N ILE A 630 -17.67 -10.26 2.99
CA ILE A 630 -16.31 -9.70 3.05
C ILE A 630 -15.62 -9.88 4.41
N TRP A 631 -16.34 -10.47 5.37
CA TRP A 631 -15.85 -10.76 6.71
C TRP A 631 -15.64 -12.24 6.99
N CYS A 632 -15.99 -13.12 6.04
CA CYS A 632 -15.85 -14.56 6.22
C CYS A 632 -14.39 -14.96 6.47
N ASN A 633 -14.20 -15.76 7.52
CA ASN A 633 -12.90 -16.21 8.00
C ASN A 633 -13.04 -17.59 8.69
N ASN A 634 -12.04 -18.44 8.49
CA ASN A 634 -11.93 -19.79 9.05
C ASN A 634 -11.05 -19.92 10.28
N ASN A 635 -10.40 -18.84 10.72
CA ASN A 635 -9.69 -18.87 11.98
C ASN A 635 -10.70 -19.17 13.09
N LYS A 636 -10.68 -20.40 13.63
CA LYS A 636 -11.30 -20.75 14.90
C LYS A 636 -10.82 -19.72 15.91
N TYR A 637 -11.67 -18.73 16.23
CA TYR A 637 -11.51 -17.69 17.23
C TYR A 637 -10.15 -17.74 17.94
N ASP A 638 -9.09 -17.19 17.34
CA ASP A 638 -7.78 -17.11 18.01
C ASP A 638 -7.82 -15.86 18.89
N PRO A 639 -7.86 -16.00 20.23
CA PRO A 639 -7.88 -14.85 21.14
C PRO A 639 -6.66 -13.95 20.97
N ASN A 640 -5.56 -14.46 20.42
CA ASN A 640 -4.35 -13.69 20.14
C ASN A 640 -4.43 -12.87 18.83
N SER A 641 -5.33 -13.23 17.90
CA SER A 641 -5.57 -12.44 16.67
C SER A 641 -6.36 -11.14 16.92
N ILE A 642 -7.02 -11.03 18.08
CA ILE A 642 -7.67 -9.80 18.57
C ILE A 642 -6.63 -8.71 18.90
N TYR A 643 -5.37 -9.08 19.12
CA TYR A 643 -4.30 -8.13 19.44
C TYR A 643 -3.53 -7.63 18.22
N SER A 644 -3.67 -8.28 17.05
CA SER A 644 -3.00 -7.85 15.81
C SER A 644 -3.95 -7.16 14.82
N ASN A 645 -5.26 -7.44 14.88
CA ASN A 645 -6.29 -6.70 14.18
C ASN A 645 -7.03 -5.79 15.17
N ASN A 646 -6.96 -4.48 14.98
CA ASN A 646 -7.71 -3.50 15.79
C ASN A 646 -9.24 -3.65 15.66
N HIS A 647 -9.72 -4.47 14.72
CA HIS A 647 -11.10 -4.92 14.67
C HIS A 647 -11.31 -6.01 15.73
N ALA A 648 -12.26 -5.82 16.63
CA ALA A 648 -12.80 -6.91 17.44
C ALA A 648 -13.22 -8.03 16.48
N SER A 649 -12.47 -9.14 16.45
CA SER A 649 -12.66 -10.33 15.59
C SER A 649 -14.02 -10.30 14.91
N THR A 650 -14.14 -9.89 13.64
CA THR A 650 -15.33 -9.40 12.87
C THR A 650 -16.69 -10.09 13.06
N ALA A 651 -16.72 -11.20 13.78
CA ALA A 651 -17.86 -11.75 14.48
C ALA A 651 -18.83 -10.72 15.11
N PRO A 652 -18.50 -9.55 15.68
CA PRO A 652 -19.49 -8.63 16.24
C PRO A 652 -20.56 -8.09 15.30
N VAL A 653 -20.13 -7.66 14.11
CA VAL A 653 -21.02 -6.95 13.17
C VAL A 653 -21.92 -7.94 12.42
N ALA A 654 -21.47 -9.20 12.31
CA ALA A 654 -22.20 -10.29 11.68
C ALA A 654 -22.87 -11.27 12.67
N LYS A 655 -22.38 -11.48 13.90
CA LYS A 655 -23.06 -12.25 14.98
C LYS A 655 -24.24 -11.49 15.59
N GLY A 656 -24.49 -10.26 15.14
CA GLY A 656 -25.59 -9.44 15.62
C GLY A 656 -26.99 -9.89 15.18
N GLY A 657 -27.23 -11.13 14.75
CA GLY A 657 -28.55 -11.58 14.23
C GLY A 657 -29.76 -11.14 15.07
N ARG A 658 -29.66 -11.22 16.42
CA ARG A 658 -30.72 -10.74 17.33
C ARG A 658 -30.64 -9.27 17.75
N LYS A 659 -29.46 -8.62 17.70
CA LYS A 659 -29.22 -7.28 18.30
C LYS A 659 -28.81 -6.18 17.32
N ALA A 660 -28.29 -6.50 16.15
CA ALA A 660 -28.13 -5.59 15.03
C ALA A 660 -29.49 -4.98 14.66
N ASN A 661 -30.55 -5.80 14.63
CA ASN A 661 -31.93 -5.33 14.47
C ASN A 661 -32.40 -4.33 15.56
N LYS A 662 -31.88 -4.41 16.80
CA LYS A 662 -32.15 -3.43 17.86
C LYS A 662 -31.35 -2.14 17.72
N ALA A 663 -30.13 -2.18 17.17
CA ALA A 663 -29.29 -1.00 16.96
C ALA A 663 -29.71 -0.17 15.72
N TYR A 664 -30.26 -0.83 14.70
CA TYR A 664 -30.77 -0.18 13.49
C TYR A 664 -32.20 0.38 13.65
N ALA A 665 -32.91 -0.02 14.71
CA ALA A 665 -34.21 0.51 15.09
C ALA A 665 -34.07 1.55 16.21
N ASN A 666 -33.90 2.84 15.88
CA ASN A 666 -34.37 3.85 16.82
C ASN A 666 -34.81 5.22 16.26
N LYS A 667 -35.88 5.67 16.93
CA LYS A 667 -36.70 6.89 16.94
C LYS A 667 -37.46 7.38 15.69
N ASP A 668 -36.87 7.48 14.50
CA ASP A 668 -37.55 8.24 13.41
C ASP A 668 -37.69 7.54 12.05
N GLY A 669 -37.56 6.21 11.97
CA GLY A 669 -37.78 5.49 10.72
C GLY A 669 -38.09 4.02 10.93
N LYS A 670 -39.28 3.61 10.50
CA LYS A 670 -39.71 2.21 10.43
C LYS A 670 -38.81 1.46 9.44
N TYR A 671 -37.76 0.78 9.91
CA TYR A 671 -36.97 -0.15 9.10
C TYR A 671 -37.26 -1.57 9.58
N ASN A 672 -38.27 -2.20 8.97
CA ASN A 672 -38.68 -3.56 9.24
C ASN A 672 -38.13 -4.46 8.14
N THR A 673 -37.01 -5.15 8.37
CA THR A 673 -36.69 -6.37 7.61
C THR A 673 -37.52 -7.48 8.23
N GLU A 674 -38.79 -7.56 7.84
CA GLU A 674 -39.78 -8.49 8.39
C GLU A 674 -39.24 -9.93 8.37
N GLY A 675 -38.85 -10.43 9.54
CA GLY A 675 -38.32 -11.79 9.72
C GLY A 675 -37.89 -12.08 11.16
N CYS A 676 -37.12 -11.18 11.78
CA CYS A 676 -36.67 -11.36 13.17
C CYS A 676 -37.60 -10.63 14.15
N ARG A 677 -38.47 -11.34 14.87
CA ARG A 677 -39.40 -10.73 15.85
C ARG A 677 -38.73 -10.51 17.21
N GLU A 678 -38.89 -9.31 17.77
CA GLU A 678 -39.18 -9.09 19.19
C GLU A 678 -40.13 -7.88 19.34
N HIS A 679 -41.25 -8.03 20.04
CA HIS A 679 -42.19 -6.95 20.35
C HIS A 679 -41.54 -5.93 21.30
N VAL A 680 -41.47 -4.65 20.90
CA VAL A 680 -41.17 -3.53 21.80
C VAL A 680 -42.17 -2.40 21.51
N SER A 681 -43.02 -2.06 22.49
CA SER A 681 -43.81 -0.83 22.47
C SER A 681 -43.05 0.27 23.20
N VAL A 682 -43.13 1.51 22.70
CA VAL A 682 -42.51 2.70 23.28
C VAL A 682 -43.58 3.78 23.41
N ASP A 683 -43.79 4.30 24.63
CA ASP A 683 -44.55 5.53 24.86
C ASP A 683 -43.61 6.69 25.29
N LYS A 684 -44.07 7.93 25.11
CA LYS A 684 -43.35 9.21 25.01
C LYS A 684 -42.51 9.64 26.24
N LYS A 685 -42.32 8.83 27.28
CA LYS A 685 -41.70 9.27 28.56
C LYS A 685 -40.68 8.29 29.18
N GLY A 686 -39.71 7.82 28.41
CA GLY A 686 -38.45 7.27 28.96
C GLY A 686 -38.50 5.79 29.40
N PHE A 687 -37.31 5.20 29.51
CA PHE A 687 -37.06 3.76 29.62
C PHE A 687 -37.37 3.19 31.03
N THR A 688 -38.18 2.13 31.09
CA THR A 688 -38.21 1.19 32.22
C THR A 688 -38.21 -0.23 31.66
N VAL A 689 -37.29 -1.08 32.11
CA VAL A 689 -37.20 -2.51 31.74
C VAL A 689 -37.66 -3.33 32.94
N THR A 690 -38.74 -4.09 32.79
CA THR A 690 -39.09 -5.17 33.73
C THR A 690 -39.26 -6.48 32.96
N SER A 691 -38.50 -7.49 33.37
CA SER A 691 -38.53 -8.84 32.82
C SER A 691 -39.70 -9.65 33.37
N ARG A 692 -40.40 -10.37 32.48
CA ARG A 692 -40.78 -11.76 32.72
C ARG A 692 -40.51 -12.55 31.45
#